data_AF-A0A2N6CJX4-F1
#
_entry.id   AF-A0A2N6CJX4-F1
#
_cell.length_a   1.000
_cell.length_b   1.000
_cell.length_c   1.000
_cell.angle_alpha   90.00
_cell.angle_beta   90.00
_cell.angle_gamma   90.00
#
_symmetry.space_group_name_H-M   'P 1'
#
loop_
_entity.id
_entity.type
_entity.pdbx_description
1 polymer ?
#
loop_
_entity_poly.entity_id
_entity_poly.type
_entity_poly.pdbx_seq_one_letter_code
_entity_poly.pdbx_strand_id
1 'polypeptide(L)'
;MTASVRLVDGETSERYQATRRVGIGGADAEVPWPGAAHGETLAYLEYTKAGWVMTPAGDALILRNDSNLEEPVLVAVGDTLEHESRILVVRKTGPELVLETETADDVIAMDFSSGGDVESEGELIEAAVFAPSERRTRGWRSVLRPVPLLVFAIFVVLGSVAWFMLTARTVELQVEPVAEEIEIDGGLYVFELGGRYLLRPGDYRLHMAREGYYDFDEILSVGEERNQFFEFELKKLPGILHLTTEPGDGVRVSVNGEIVGTTPIEPLTIEPGPHEFTLDAERFDSYSVQVEIEGGGAEQFLEAKLEPLWASVAINSEPIGAEVLVDGEAVGVTPISADILEGVREVQVSLPGYKSYNEEIDVVRSVPQTLETIVLEQADGLVSLRSRPSGASIMVNGAYRGQTPSELELAPGITYRIEFSKAGFQKVTRNVKPESGTSRQVDVSLKPFVGEISIVADPADAEVLINGKVRSERRLTLPAVPQQIEIRKPGFASYRITVTPRPGFPQEVSTRLKTEAQARADSRPRRIKTAAGPELILVTPGRLSMGSSRREQGRRSNESLRQVELVRAFYFGVQEVSNEQFRQFAEQHNSGAFEGVDLNRPDHPVSGITWQQAAAFCNWLSERDGLPAAYVDRGGVLVAAEPMNHGYRLPTEAEWAWTGRQVAGRGSGRFPWGDDWPPPPAPKTGNYADESARRLFNDYIKGYNDGYAGSSPVGSFGASPIGLFDMGGNVAEWIHDLYTTYPSAGANLERDPMGPLDGKFHVIRGSSWRHATISELRWAYRDYGEEARPDVGFRLARYAE
;
A
#
# COMPACT_ATOMS: atom_id res chain seq x y z
N MET A 1 -8.33 -13.48 -13.99
CA MET A 1 -7.19 -13.86 -14.85
C MET A 1 -5.98 -13.90 -13.94
N THR A 2 -5.23 -15.00 -13.93
CA THR A 2 -3.95 -15.06 -13.22
C THR A 2 -2.93 -14.27 -14.04
N ALA A 3 -2.33 -13.25 -13.42
CA ALA A 3 -1.24 -12.53 -14.04
C ALA A 3 0.08 -13.25 -13.75
N SER A 4 1.08 -13.12 -14.62
CA SER A 4 2.40 -13.71 -14.40
C SER A 4 3.51 -12.83 -14.96
N VAL A 5 4.66 -12.83 -14.29
CA VAL A 5 5.90 -12.23 -14.79
C VAL A 5 6.76 -13.37 -15.34
N ARG A 6 7.38 -13.18 -16.50
CA ARG A 6 8.41 -14.06 -17.04
C ARG A 6 9.70 -13.29 -17.16
N LEU A 7 10.77 -13.81 -16.56
CA LEU A 7 12.13 -13.34 -16.77
C LEU A 7 12.78 -14.24 -17.83
N VAL A 8 13.50 -13.64 -18.77
CA VAL A 8 14.29 -14.32 -19.79
C VAL A 8 15.74 -13.85 -19.61
N ASP A 9 16.66 -14.79 -19.43
CA ASP A 9 18.09 -14.50 -19.31
C ASP A 9 18.88 -15.44 -20.24
N GLY A 10 19.31 -14.90 -21.37
CA GLY A 10 19.85 -15.67 -22.49
C GLY A 10 18.90 -16.78 -22.96
N GLU A 11 19.35 -18.04 -22.89
CA GLU A 11 18.54 -19.22 -23.24
C GLU A 11 17.58 -19.67 -22.12
N THR A 12 17.68 -19.09 -20.92
CA THR A 12 16.85 -19.49 -19.77
C THR A 12 15.59 -18.62 -19.65
N SER A 13 14.49 -19.22 -19.18
CA SER A 13 13.28 -18.44 -18.86
C SER A 13 12.52 -19.02 -17.68
N GLU A 14 12.23 -18.20 -16.68
CA GLU A 14 11.43 -18.55 -15.51
C GLU A 14 10.12 -17.75 -15.46
N ARG A 15 9.08 -18.31 -14.82
CA ARG A 15 7.75 -17.70 -14.76
C ARG A 15 7.19 -17.71 -13.33
N TYR A 16 6.87 -16.52 -12.84
CA TYR A 16 6.40 -16.24 -11.49
C TYR A 16 4.91 -15.85 -11.52
N GLN A 17 4.12 -16.30 -10.54
CA GLN A 17 2.68 -16.04 -10.47
C GLN A 17 2.38 -14.76 -9.69
N ALA A 18 1.75 -13.78 -10.32
CA ALA A 18 1.36 -12.54 -9.67
C ALA A 18 -0.01 -12.67 -9.00
N THR A 19 -0.01 -12.88 -7.68
CA THR A 19 -1.23 -13.08 -6.88
C THR A 19 -1.89 -11.77 -6.46
N ARG A 20 -1.12 -10.69 -6.26
CA ARG A 20 -1.65 -9.33 -6.01
C ARG A 20 -0.66 -8.20 -6.30
N ARG A 21 0.50 -8.23 -5.65
CA ARG A 21 1.64 -7.32 -5.80
C ARG A 21 2.89 -8.16 -5.58
N VAL A 22 3.83 -8.12 -6.51
CA VAL A 22 5.00 -9.02 -6.53
C VAL A 22 6.26 -8.22 -6.30
N GLY A 23 7.12 -8.65 -5.37
CA GLY A 23 8.43 -8.03 -5.17
C GLY A 23 9.41 -8.41 -6.28
N ILE A 24 10.15 -7.43 -6.81
CA ILE A 24 11.30 -7.63 -7.71
C ILE A 24 12.55 -7.02 -7.08
N GLY A 25 13.67 -7.76 -7.06
CA GLY A 25 14.88 -7.36 -6.34
C GLY A 25 15.89 -8.50 -6.23
N GLY A 26 16.57 -8.62 -5.08
CA GLY A 26 17.58 -9.63 -4.82
C GLY A 26 17.14 -11.09 -4.99
N ALA A 27 18.06 -12.03 -4.82
CA ALA A 27 17.80 -13.47 -5.00
C ALA A 27 16.70 -14.07 -4.11
N ASP A 28 16.22 -13.37 -3.07
CA ASP A 28 15.07 -13.76 -2.23
C ASP A 28 13.72 -13.20 -2.72
N ALA A 29 13.72 -12.27 -3.67
CA ALA A 29 12.50 -11.64 -4.18
C ALA A 29 11.66 -12.63 -4.97
N GLU A 30 10.34 -12.41 -5.02
CA GLU A 30 9.40 -13.26 -5.77
C GLU A 30 9.68 -13.28 -7.28
N VAL A 31 10.32 -12.23 -7.80
CA VAL A 31 10.99 -12.19 -9.10
C VAL A 31 12.43 -11.73 -8.83
N PRO A 32 13.46 -12.55 -9.08
CA PRO A 32 14.84 -12.10 -8.97
C PRO A 32 15.18 -11.11 -10.08
N TRP A 33 15.95 -10.08 -9.74
CA TRP A 33 16.61 -9.16 -10.65
C TRP A 33 18.09 -9.56 -10.72
N PRO A 34 18.62 -9.96 -11.88
CA PRO A 34 20.02 -10.34 -12.01
C PRO A 34 20.95 -9.20 -11.58
N GLY A 35 21.74 -9.42 -10.53
CA GLY A 35 22.69 -8.43 -9.98
C GLY A 35 22.30 -7.81 -8.63
N ALA A 36 21.01 -7.80 -8.25
CA ALA A 36 20.55 -7.18 -7.01
C ALA A 36 21.00 -7.95 -5.75
N ALA A 37 21.23 -7.23 -4.64
CA ALA A 37 21.81 -7.78 -3.43
C ALA A 37 20.84 -8.72 -2.67
N HIS A 38 21.36 -9.73 -1.95
CA HIS A 38 20.53 -10.67 -1.19
C HIS A 38 19.70 -9.92 -0.12
N GLY A 39 18.41 -10.25 0.03
CA GLY A 39 17.46 -9.50 0.87
C GLY A 39 16.96 -8.14 0.31
N GLU A 40 17.49 -7.64 -0.79
CA GLU A 40 17.07 -6.37 -1.38
C GLU A 40 15.71 -6.48 -2.11
N THR A 41 14.87 -5.46 -2.00
CA THR A 41 13.68 -5.29 -2.85
C THR A 41 13.80 -3.97 -3.56
N LEU A 42 13.85 -3.98 -4.90
CA LEU A 42 14.05 -2.79 -5.72
C LEU A 42 12.71 -2.14 -6.09
N ALA A 43 11.73 -2.96 -6.46
CA ALA A 43 10.40 -2.49 -6.81
C ALA A 43 9.31 -3.53 -6.52
N TYR A 44 8.07 -3.11 -6.74
CA TYR A 44 6.89 -3.95 -6.70
C TYR A 44 6.10 -3.85 -8.00
N LEU A 45 5.70 -4.99 -8.54
CA LEU A 45 4.87 -5.12 -9.75
C LEU A 45 3.41 -5.45 -9.39
N GLU A 46 2.46 -4.65 -9.87
CA GLU A 46 1.02 -4.91 -9.73
C GLU A 46 0.31 -4.87 -11.09
N TYR A 47 -0.51 -5.88 -11.38
CA TYR A 47 -1.32 -5.93 -12.60
C TYR A 47 -2.70 -5.30 -12.38
N THR A 48 -2.87 -4.08 -12.89
CA THR A 48 -4.08 -3.27 -12.75
C THR A 48 -4.99 -3.36 -13.99
N LYS A 49 -6.16 -2.69 -13.95
CA LYS A 49 -7.01 -2.54 -15.14
C LYS A 49 -6.36 -1.74 -16.28
N ALA A 50 -5.32 -0.95 -16.00
CA ALA A 50 -4.61 -0.16 -17.00
C ALA A 50 -3.41 -0.90 -17.61
N GLY A 51 -2.89 -1.92 -16.93
CA GLY A 51 -1.63 -2.59 -17.28
C GLY A 51 -0.80 -2.92 -16.04
N TRP A 52 0.46 -3.30 -16.26
CA TRP A 52 1.43 -3.47 -15.18
C TRP A 52 1.89 -2.11 -14.68
N VAL A 53 1.86 -1.93 -13.36
CA VAL A 53 2.43 -0.77 -12.67
C VAL A 53 3.65 -1.25 -11.90
N MET A 54 4.77 -0.54 -12.06
CA MET A 54 5.96 -0.70 -11.24
C MET A 54 6.01 0.43 -10.21
N THR A 55 6.20 0.09 -8.94
CA THR A 55 6.38 1.04 -7.83
C THR A 55 7.77 0.82 -7.22
N PRO A 56 8.63 1.84 -7.08
CA PRO A 56 9.92 1.69 -6.40
C PRO A 56 9.73 1.26 -4.93
N ALA A 57 10.74 0.61 -4.35
CA ALA A 57 10.72 0.13 -2.98
C ALA A 57 11.77 0.89 -2.14
N GLY A 58 11.30 1.85 -1.33
CA GLY A 58 12.20 2.71 -0.56
C GLY A 58 13.03 3.62 -1.48
N ASP A 59 14.32 3.75 -1.17
CA ASP A 59 15.25 4.65 -1.86
C ASP A 59 16.02 3.93 -3.01
N ALA A 60 15.53 2.77 -3.47
CA ALA A 60 16.18 1.98 -4.52
C ALA A 60 16.20 2.72 -5.87
N LEU A 61 17.40 2.99 -6.39
CA LEU A 61 17.60 3.66 -7.67
C LEU A 61 17.31 2.69 -8.82
N ILE A 62 16.18 2.89 -9.52
CA ILE A 62 15.88 2.21 -10.79
C ILE A 62 15.74 3.29 -11.87
N LEU A 63 16.53 3.20 -12.93
CA LEU A 63 16.35 4.03 -14.12
C LEU A 63 15.37 3.34 -15.07
N ARG A 64 14.33 4.05 -15.50
CA ARG A 64 13.43 3.65 -16.60
C ARG A 64 13.64 4.58 -17.77
N ASN A 65 14.16 4.07 -18.89
CA ASN A 65 14.54 4.89 -20.05
C ASN A 65 15.41 6.10 -19.62
N ASP A 66 16.54 5.80 -18.98
CA ASP A 66 17.55 6.76 -18.47
C ASP A 66 17.06 7.77 -17.40
N SER A 67 15.87 7.56 -16.83
CA SER A 67 15.24 8.48 -15.85
C SER A 67 14.88 7.75 -14.54
N ASN A 68 15.18 8.36 -13.38
CA ASN A 68 14.88 7.76 -12.07
C ASN A 68 13.38 7.51 -11.87
N LEU A 69 13.04 6.32 -11.38
CA LEU A 69 11.66 5.89 -11.11
C LEU A 69 11.24 6.28 -9.69
N GLU A 70 10.86 7.53 -9.48
CA GLU A 70 10.48 8.06 -8.15
C GLU A 70 9.00 7.82 -7.78
N GLU A 71 8.13 7.64 -8.79
CA GLU A 71 6.69 7.42 -8.61
C GLU A 71 6.21 6.09 -9.22
N PRO A 72 5.01 5.58 -8.87
CA PRO A 72 4.42 4.42 -9.53
C PRO A 72 4.10 4.70 -11.01
N VAL A 73 4.71 3.97 -11.94
CA VAL A 73 4.55 4.18 -13.39
C VAL A 73 4.05 2.93 -14.12
N LEU A 74 3.27 3.14 -15.18
CA LEU A 74 2.79 2.07 -16.06
C LEU A 74 3.91 1.59 -16.98
N VAL A 75 4.17 0.28 -16.94
CA VAL A 75 5.21 -0.37 -17.75
C VAL A 75 4.67 -0.67 -19.16
N ALA A 76 5.44 -0.30 -20.18
CA ALA A 76 5.11 -0.43 -21.60
C ALA A 76 6.13 -1.33 -22.33
N VAL A 77 5.73 -1.88 -23.48
CA VAL A 77 6.67 -2.64 -24.34
C VAL A 77 7.71 -1.69 -24.90
N GLY A 78 8.99 -2.05 -24.77
CA GLY A 78 10.14 -1.24 -25.17
C GLY A 78 10.74 -0.38 -24.06
N ASP A 79 10.17 -0.37 -22.85
CA ASP A 79 10.85 0.24 -21.70
C ASP A 79 12.15 -0.52 -21.38
N THR A 80 13.25 0.20 -21.22
CA THR A 80 14.44 -0.28 -20.50
C THR A 80 14.29 0.02 -19.01
N LEU A 81 14.69 -0.93 -18.18
CA LEU A 81 14.69 -0.83 -16.73
C LEU A 81 16.09 -1.22 -16.25
N GLU A 82 16.82 -0.30 -15.64
CA GLU A 82 18.22 -0.46 -15.27
C GLU A 82 18.41 -0.27 -13.77
N HIS A 83 19.23 -1.15 -13.19
CA HIS A 83 19.72 -1.04 -11.83
C HIS A 83 21.18 -1.51 -11.83
N GLU A 84 22.06 -0.70 -11.22
CA GLU A 84 23.52 -0.78 -11.32
C GLU A 84 24.05 -0.89 -12.77
N SER A 85 24.37 -2.12 -13.22
CA SER A 85 25.00 -2.42 -14.52
C SER A 85 24.17 -3.40 -15.36
N ARG A 86 22.89 -3.61 -14.98
CA ARG A 86 22.02 -4.64 -15.55
C ARG A 86 20.72 -4.05 -16.05
N ILE A 87 20.47 -4.26 -17.34
CA ILE A 87 19.30 -3.74 -18.06
C ILE A 87 18.32 -4.90 -18.30
N LEU A 88 17.05 -4.69 -17.91
CA LEU A 88 15.91 -5.50 -18.30
C LEU A 88 15.05 -4.74 -19.31
N VAL A 89 14.80 -5.34 -20.47
CA VAL A 89 13.94 -4.76 -21.50
C VAL A 89 12.56 -5.41 -21.49
N VAL A 90 11.52 -4.59 -21.48
CA VAL A 90 10.14 -5.06 -21.46
C VAL A 90 9.71 -5.48 -22.88
N ARG A 91 9.74 -6.78 -23.16
CA ARG A 91 9.40 -7.31 -24.50
C ARG A 91 7.89 -7.52 -24.72
N LYS A 92 7.10 -7.63 -23.65
CA LYS A 92 5.66 -7.91 -23.75
C LYS A 92 4.91 -7.42 -22.52
N THR A 93 3.80 -6.71 -22.73
CA THR A 93 2.84 -6.36 -21.68
C THR A 93 1.45 -6.91 -21.99
N GLY A 94 0.69 -7.27 -20.96
CA GLY A 94 -0.56 -8.02 -21.03
C GLY A 94 -0.80 -8.76 -19.72
N PRO A 95 -1.65 -9.80 -19.65
CA PRO A 95 -1.73 -10.65 -18.45
C PRO A 95 -0.42 -11.43 -18.17
N GLU A 96 0.51 -11.45 -19.12
CA GLU A 96 1.89 -11.89 -18.94
C GLU A 96 2.83 -10.71 -19.24
N LEU A 97 3.66 -10.32 -18.27
CA LEU A 97 4.79 -9.42 -18.46
C LEU A 97 6.02 -10.27 -18.86
N VAL A 98 6.77 -9.85 -19.87
CA VAL A 98 8.06 -10.47 -20.21
C VAL A 98 9.17 -9.42 -20.09
N LEU A 99 10.13 -9.71 -19.22
CA LEU A 99 11.37 -8.97 -19.03
C LEU A 99 12.51 -9.83 -19.59
N GLU A 100 13.38 -9.25 -20.40
CA GLU A 100 14.54 -9.92 -21.00
C GLU A 100 15.81 -9.17 -20.62
N THR A 101 16.86 -9.87 -20.18
CA THR A 101 18.17 -9.25 -19.91
C THR A 101 18.84 -8.81 -21.22
N GLU A 102 19.49 -7.66 -21.20
CA GLU A 102 20.49 -7.29 -22.20
C GLU A 102 21.83 -7.06 -21.50
N THR A 103 22.89 -7.71 -22.00
CA THR A 103 24.28 -7.43 -21.65
C THR A 103 24.82 -6.33 -22.57
N ALA A 104 25.59 -5.39 -22.04
CA ALA A 104 26.06 -4.20 -22.77
C ALA A 104 27.08 -4.47 -23.91
N ASP A 105 27.41 -5.73 -24.18
CA ASP A 105 28.38 -6.16 -25.21
C ASP A 105 27.67 -6.69 -26.47
N ASP A 106 27.08 -5.79 -27.28
CA ASP A 106 26.68 -6.14 -28.65
C ASP A 106 26.80 -4.95 -29.63
N VAL A 107 28.03 -4.45 -29.80
CA VAL A 107 28.42 -3.54 -30.90
C VAL A 107 29.69 -4.07 -31.60
N ILE A 108 29.46 -4.88 -32.64
CA ILE A 108 30.40 -5.36 -33.67
C ILE A 108 30.89 -4.15 -34.53
N ALA A 109 32.11 -3.97 -35.08
CA ALA A 109 33.33 -4.76 -35.38
C ALA A 109 34.56 -3.78 -35.44
N MET A 110 35.84 -4.08 -35.78
CA MET A 110 36.64 -5.22 -36.31
C MET A 110 38.12 -4.95 -35.91
N ASP A 111 38.90 -5.92 -35.40
CA ASP A 111 39.76 -6.91 -36.10
C ASP A 111 41.00 -6.35 -36.83
N PHE A 112 42.21 -6.76 -36.39
CA PHE A 112 43.15 -7.58 -37.19
C PHE A 112 44.29 -8.22 -36.35
N SER A 113 44.50 -9.51 -36.62
CA SER A 113 45.55 -10.47 -36.20
C SER A 113 47.03 -9.96 -36.11
N SER A 114 48.03 -10.67 -35.55
CA SER A 114 48.28 -12.14 -35.54
C SER A 114 49.44 -12.62 -34.63
N GLY A 115 49.29 -13.83 -34.05
CA GLY A 115 50.29 -14.91 -33.77
C GLY A 115 51.75 -14.64 -33.31
N GLY A 116 52.42 -15.56 -32.61
CA GLY A 116 52.03 -16.90 -32.11
C GLY A 116 53.21 -17.69 -31.50
N ASP A 117 52.87 -18.64 -30.62
CA ASP A 117 53.54 -19.85 -30.08
C ASP A 117 55.08 -20.07 -30.19
N VAL A 118 55.70 -20.51 -29.08
CA VAL A 118 56.26 -21.88 -28.84
C VAL A 118 57.34 -21.88 -27.73
N GLU A 119 57.22 -22.80 -26.75
CA GLU A 119 58.26 -23.17 -25.77
C GLU A 119 59.25 -24.21 -26.34
N SER A 120 60.51 -24.23 -25.87
CA SER A 120 61.22 -25.49 -25.54
C SER A 120 62.53 -25.26 -24.77
N GLU A 121 62.79 -26.15 -23.80
CA GLU A 121 64.00 -26.19 -22.94
C GLU A 121 65.21 -26.85 -23.63
N GLY A 122 66.43 -26.70 -23.05
CA GLY A 122 67.63 -27.41 -23.50
C GLY A 122 68.89 -27.18 -22.65
N GLU A 123 69.27 -28.19 -21.85
CA GLU A 123 70.27 -28.14 -20.76
C GLU A 123 71.78 -28.27 -21.11
N LEU A 124 72.62 -27.71 -20.20
CA LEU A 124 73.89 -28.22 -19.60
C LEU A 124 75.11 -28.68 -20.45
N ILE A 125 76.33 -28.36 -19.96
CA ILE A 125 77.30 -29.27 -19.26
C ILE A 125 78.68 -28.57 -19.05
N GLU A 126 79.43 -28.99 -18.02
CA GLU A 126 80.63 -28.36 -17.43
C GLU A 126 81.97 -29.14 -17.66
N ALA A 127 83.10 -28.51 -17.31
CA ALA A 127 84.35 -29.09 -16.73
C ALA A 127 85.45 -29.86 -17.54
N ALA A 128 86.58 -29.14 -17.78
CA ALA A 128 87.93 -29.35 -17.17
C ALA A 128 89.04 -30.36 -17.67
N VAL A 129 90.26 -30.04 -17.19
CA VAL A 129 91.51 -30.81 -16.88
C VAL A 129 92.70 -31.03 -17.87
N PHE A 130 93.89 -30.59 -17.40
CA PHE A 130 95.23 -31.26 -17.36
C PHE A 130 96.36 -31.04 -18.41
N ALA A 131 97.61 -31.00 -17.92
CA ALA A 131 98.90 -30.95 -18.63
C ALA A 131 99.61 -32.33 -18.67
N PRO A 132 100.78 -32.55 -19.34
CA PRO A 132 102.06 -32.58 -18.57
C PRO A 132 103.43 -32.44 -19.31
N SER A 133 104.48 -32.23 -18.49
CA SER A 133 105.85 -32.83 -18.49
C SER A 133 106.96 -32.54 -19.54
N GLU A 134 108.03 -31.89 -19.03
CA GLU A 134 109.47 -32.24 -19.08
C GLU A 134 110.19 -32.82 -20.33
N ARG A 135 111.38 -32.25 -20.66
CA ARG A 135 112.66 -33.00 -20.60
C ARG A 135 113.95 -32.15 -20.65
N ARG A 136 114.95 -32.58 -19.87
CA ARG A 136 116.35 -32.08 -19.87
C ARG A 136 117.14 -32.51 -21.12
N THR A 137 118.07 -31.68 -21.59
CA THR A 137 119.41 -32.12 -22.06
C THR A 137 120.50 -31.12 -21.66
N ARG A 138 121.78 -31.44 -21.93
CA ARG A 138 122.94 -30.99 -21.15
C ARG A 138 124.11 -30.51 -22.04
N GLY A 139 124.32 -29.19 -22.08
CA GLY A 139 125.61 -28.52 -22.29
C GLY A 139 126.31 -28.59 -23.66
N TRP A 140 126.84 -27.44 -24.10
CA TRP A 140 128.25 -27.34 -24.49
C TRP A 140 128.76 -25.89 -24.36
N ARG A 141 130.08 -25.70 -24.40
CA ARG A 141 130.75 -24.38 -24.40
C ARG A 141 131.17 -24.04 -25.83
N SER A 142 130.96 -22.80 -26.27
CA SER A 142 131.78 -22.20 -27.34
C SER A 142 131.95 -20.70 -27.11
N VAL A 143 133.21 -20.26 -27.07
CA VAL A 143 133.60 -18.86 -26.89
C VAL A 143 133.79 -18.22 -28.26
N LEU A 144 133.10 -17.11 -28.54
CA LEU A 144 133.43 -16.19 -29.63
C LEU A 144 133.41 -14.75 -29.09
N ARG A 145 134.43 -13.95 -29.46
CA ARG A 145 134.72 -12.64 -28.85
C ARG A 145 133.99 -11.50 -29.57
N PRO A 146 133.55 -10.43 -28.86
CA PRO A 146 132.65 -9.42 -29.42
C PRO A 146 133.37 -8.13 -29.81
N VAL A 147 133.58 -7.90 -31.11
CA VAL A 147 133.85 -6.54 -31.65
C VAL A 147 133.14 -6.31 -33.00
N PRO A 148 133.16 -7.21 -34.00
CA PRO A 148 132.49 -6.96 -35.29
C PRO A 148 130.96 -6.99 -35.17
N LEU A 149 130.44 -7.87 -34.31
CA LEU A 149 129.01 -8.02 -34.03
C LEU A 149 128.41 -6.79 -33.35
N LEU A 150 129.18 -6.06 -32.53
CA LEU A 150 128.70 -4.85 -31.87
C LEU A 150 128.56 -3.69 -32.86
N VAL A 151 129.51 -3.54 -33.80
CA VAL A 151 129.44 -2.51 -34.85
C VAL A 151 128.34 -2.82 -35.86
N PHE A 152 128.15 -4.10 -36.24
CA PHE A 152 127.01 -4.50 -37.06
C PHE A 152 125.68 -4.30 -36.33
N ALA A 153 125.58 -4.64 -35.04
CA ALA A 153 124.40 -4.35 -34.24
C ALA A 153 124.13 -2.85 -34.13
N ILE A 154 125.15 -2.00 -33.93
CA ILE A 154 125.01 -0.53 -33.92
C ILE A 154 124.53 -0.02 -35.28
N PHE A 155 125.03 -0.54 -36.41
CA PHE A 155 124.53 -0.15 -37.74
C PHE A 155 123.12 -0.68 -38.04
N VAL A 156 122.75 -1.87 -37.56
CA VAL A 156 121.38 -2.40 -37.66
C VAL A 156 120.43 -1.60 -36.78
N VAL A 157 120.83 -1.20 -35.57
CA VAL A 157 120.01 -0.38 -34.65
C VAL A 157 119.90 1.06 -35.15
N LEU A 158 120.99 1.69 -35.62
CA LEU A 158 120.92 3.01 -36.26
C LEU A 158 120.10 2.94 -37.57
N GLY A 159 120.21 1.85 -38.33
CA GLY A 159 119.42 1.60 -39.53
C GLY A 159 117.94 1.38 -39.25
N SER A 160 117.58 0.63 -38.20
CA SER A 160 116.19 0.38 -37.81
C SER A 160 115.54 1.61 -37.19
N VAL A 161 116.28 2.39 -36.38
CA VAL A 161 115.83 3.69 -35.86
C VAL A 161 115.68 4.71 -37.00
N ALA A 162 116.61 4.77 -37.96
CA ALA A 162 116.47 5.65 -39.12
C ALA A 162 115.29 5.23 -40.03
N TRP A 163 115.10 3.94 -40.27
CA TRP A 163 113.95 3.41 -41.01
C TRP A 163 112.62 3.69 -40.28
N PHE A 164 112.60 3.54 -38.95
CA PHE A 164 111.45 3.92 -38.14
C PHE A 164 111.14 5.42 -38.26
N MET A 165 112.13 6.29 -38.02
CA MET A 165 111.96 7.75 -38.10
C MET A 165 111.55 8.24 -39.50
N LEU A 166 111.87 7.48 -40.56
CA LEU A 166 111.43 7.76 -41.93
C LEU A 166 110.04 7.19 -42.29
N THR A 167 109.48 6.28 -41.48
CA THR A 167 108.21 5.58 -41.78
C THR A 167 107.14 5.69 -40.69
N ALA A 168 107.45 6.29 -39.55
CA ALA A 168 106.49 6.60 -38.50
C ALA A 168 105.53 7.74 -38.91
N ARG A 169 104.36 7.72 -38.29
CA ARG A 169 103.26 8.69 -38.36
C ARG A 169 103.13 9.36 -36.99
N THR A 170 102.73 10.62 -36.99
CA THR A 170 102.41 11.34 -35.76
C THR A 170 100.99 10.98 -35.34
N VAL A 171 100.81 10.55 -34.10
CA VAL A 171 99.51 10.25 -33.51
C VAL A 171 99.32 11.12 -32.28
N GLU A 172 98.19 11.82 -32.22
CA GLU A 172 97.79 12.69 -31.12
C GLU A 172 96.53 12.11 -30.49
N LEU A 173 96.59 11.86 -29.17
CA LEU A 173 95.49 11.31 -28.40
C LEU A 173 94.91 12.43 -27.54
N GLN A 174 93.64 12.73 -27.71
CA GLN A 174 92.90 13.67 -26.88
C GLN A 174 91.94 12.87 -26.00
N VAL A 175 92.19 12.88 -24.69
CA VAL A 175 91.43 12.11 -23.72
C VAL A 175 90.74 13.06 -22.76
N GLU A 176 89.43 12.96 -22.62
CA GLU A 176 88.65 13.77 -21.68
C GLU A 176 87.95 12.90 -20.62
N PRO A 177 88.18 13.14 -19.32
CA PRO A 177 89.29 13.92 -18.77
C PRO A 177 90.66 13.24 -19.02
N VAL A 178 91.74 14.03 -18.98
CA VAL A 178 93.11 13.55 -19.28
C VAL A 178 93.45 12.29 -18.48
N ALA A 179 93.81 11.20 -19.15
CA ALA A 179 94.25 9.97 -18.49
C ALA A 179 95.56 10.19 -17.69
N GLU A 180 95.70 9.49 -16.58
CA GLU A 180 96.90 9.56 -15.73
C GLU A 180 97.96 8.55 -16.18
N GLU A 181 97.51 7.43 -16.73
CA GLU A 181 98.33 6.40 -17.37
C GLU A 181 97.83 6.19 -18.80
N ILE A 182 98.76 6.16 -19.77
CA ILE A 182 98.50 5.86 -21.19
C ILE A 182 99.59 4.89 -21.64
N GLU A 183 99.25 3.62 -21.79
CA GLU A 183 100.12 2.59 -22.35
C GLU A 183 99.70 2.27 -23.79
N ILE A 184 100.68 2.23 -24.70
CA ILE A 184 100.50 1.83 -26.10
C ILE A 184 101.43 0.66 -26.37
N ASP A 185 100.90 -0.57 -26.35
CA ASP A 185 101.65 -1.78 -26.66
C ASP A 185 101.47 -2.20 -28.13
N GLY A 186 102.55 -2.67 -28.75
CA GLY A 186 102.61 -3.05 -30.15
C GLY A 186 103.78 -2.44 -30.93
N GLY A 187 104.17 -3.12 -32.01
CA GLY A 187 105.25 -2.66 -32.90
C GLY A 187 106.67 -2.84 -32.36
N LEU A 188 107.65 -2.27 -33.09
CA LEU A 188 109.09 -2.37 -32.78
C LEU A 188 109.62 -1.20 -31.94
N TYR A 189 108.97 -0.04 -32.05
CA TYR A 189 109.29 1.17 -31.31
C TYR A 189 108.01 2.00 -31.14
N VAL A 190 107.85 2.57 -29.95
CA VAL A 190 106.89 3.63 -29.64
C VAL A 190 107.73 4.77 -29.05
N PHE A 191 107.62 5.97 -29.61
CA PHE A 191 108.33 7.15 -29.08
C PHE A 191 107.34 8.27 -28.83
N GLU A 192 107.24 8.72 -27.59
CA GLU A 192 106.54 9.96 -27.25
C GLU A 192 107.49 11.16 -27.43
N LEU A 193 107.02 12.19 -28.14
CA LEU A 193 107.74 13.46 -28.33
C LEU A 193 106.78 14.64 -28.17
N GLY A 194 106.67 15.14 -26.94
CA GLY A 194 105.96 16.38 -26.61
C GLY A 194 104.45 16.27 -26.74
N GLY A 195 103.84 15.26 -26.11
CA GLY A 195 102.39 15.02 -26.14
C GLY A 195 101.88 14.36 -27.41
N ARG A 196 102.77 13.79 -28.23
CA ARG A 196 102.44 13.08 -29.47
C ARG A 196 103.27 11.81 -29.59
N TYR A 197 102.66 10.76 -30.09
CA TYR A 197 103.29 9.46 -30.31
C TYR A 197 103.75 9.33 -31.76
N LEU A 198 104.98 8.87 -31.96
CA LEU A 198 105.43 8.36 -33.26
C LEU A 198 105.18 6.86 -33.29
N LEU A 199 104.26 6.44 -34.15
CA LEU A 199 103.83 5.05 -34.36
C LEU A 199 103.96 4.71 -35.85
N ARG A 200 104.23 3.46 -36.22
CA ARG A 200 104.16 3.05 -37.65
C ARG A 200 102.73 2.65 -38.00
N PRO A 201 102.35 2.60 -39.29
CA PRO A 201 101.05 2.06 -39.67
C PRO A 201 100.90 0.60 -39.18
N GLY A 202 99.77 0.30 -38.54
CA GLY A 202 99.48 -0.96 -37.86
C GLY A 202 98.60 -0.79 -36.62
N ASP A 203 98.23 -1.91 -36.00
CA ASP A 203 97.32 -1.95 -34.86
C ASP A 203 98.12 -2.01 -33.54
N TYR A 204 97.70 -1.21 -32.56
CA TYR A 204 98.29 -1.09 -31.23
C TYR A 204 97.22 -1.31 -30.17
N ARG A 205 97.57 -1.85 -29.01
CA ARG A 205 96.68 -1.88 -27.85
C ARG A 205 96.88 -0.60 -27.05
N LEU A 206 95.82 0.19 -26.91
CA LEU A 206 95.77 1.38 -26.09
C LEU A 206 95.07 1.02 -24.78
N HIS A 207 95.81 1.10 -23.68
CA HIS A 207 95.26 1.06 -22.33
C HIS A 207 95.39 2.46 -21.70
N MET A 208 94.31 2.96 -21.09
CA MET A 208 94.31 4.23 -20.39
C MET A 208 93.56 4.11 -19.07
N ALA A 209 94.17 4.62 -18.00
CA ALA A 209 93.59 4.57 -16.65
C ALA A 209 93.62 5.96 -15.99
N ARG A 210 92.68 6.17 -15.07
CA ARG A 210 92.55 7.37 -14.24
C ARG A 210 91.77 7.03 -12.97
N GLU A 211 92.23 7.50 -11.82
CA GLU A 211 91.54 7.26 -10.54
C GLU A 211 90.09 7.81 -10.58
N GLY A 212 89.12 6.97 -10.20
CA GLY A 212 87.68 7.28 -10.25
C GLY A 212 87.00 7.07 -11.61
N TYR A 213 87.69 6.49 -12.60
CA TYR A 213 87.14 6.19 -13.93
C TYR A 213 87.30 4.70 -14.25
N TYR A 214 86.50 4.20 -15.18
CA TYR A 214 86.69 2.85 -15.74
C TYR A 214 87.96 2.82 -16.59
N ASP A 215 88.77 1.77 -16.43
CA ASP A 215 89.90 1.47 -17.32
C ASP A 215 89.42 1.36 -18.77
N PHE A 216 90.15 1.99 -19.68
CA PHE A 216 89.85 2.02 -21.11
C PHE A 216 90.84 1.15 -21.88
N ASP A 217 90.36 0.12 -22.57
CA ASP A 217 91.15 -0.87 -23.31
C ASP A 217 90.62 -1.05 -24.74
N GLU A 218 91.27 -0.45 -25.74
CA GLU A 218 90.87 -0.58 -27.16
C GLU A 218 92.07 -0.76 -28.12
N ILE A 219 91.76 -1.05 -29.39
CA ILE A 219 92.76 -1.19 -30.46
C ILE A 219 92.89 0.12 -31.24
N LEU A 220 93.99 0.82 -31.01
CA LEU A 220 94.41 2.00 -31.75
C LEU A 220 94.97 1.59 -33.13
N SER A 221 94.17 1.78 -34.18
CA SER A 221 94.52 1.41 -35.56
C SER A 221 95.17 2.59 -36.29
N VAL A 222 96.50 2.55 -36.47
CA VAL A 222 97.26 3.65 -37.10
C VAL A 222 97.35 3.45 -38.61
N GLY A 223 96.80 4.39 -39.38
CA GLY A 223 96.81 4.40 -40.84
C GLY A 223 98.09 4.96 -41.47
N GLU A 224 98.06 5.17 -42.80
CA GLU A 224 99.18 5.70 -43.58
C GLU A 224 99.28 7.24 -43.59
N GLU A 225 98.37 7.95 -42.91
CA GLU A 225 98.36 9.41 -42.87
C GLU A 225 99.48 9.97 -41.97
N ARG A 226 100.08 11.11 -42.38
CA ARG A 226 101.24 11.70 -41.68
C ARG A 226 100.96 12.09 -40.23
N ASN A 227 99.76 12.62 -39.97
CA ASN A 227 99.27 13.01 -38.66
C ASN A 227 97.87 12.41 -38.49
N GLN A 228 97.58 11.82 -37.35
CA GLN A 228 96.27 11.23 -37.01
C GLN A 228 95.87 11.67 -35.61
N PHE A 229 94.57 11.87 -35.41
CA PHE A 229 93.98 12.38 -34.17
C PHE A 229 92.91 11.39 -33.71
N PHE A 230 92.93 11.01 -32.45
CA PHE A 230 91.93 10.14 -31.83
C PHE A 230 91.42 10.79 -30.56
N GLU A 231 90.09 10.86 -30.44
CA GLU A 231 89.39 11.41 -29.27
C GLU A 231 88.78 10.26 -28.47
N PHE A 232 88.96 10.29 -27.15
CA PHE A 232 88.46 9.27 -26.22
C PHE A 232 87.86 9.93 -24.98
N GLU A 233 86.77 9.37 -24.46
CA GLU A 233 86.09 9.83 -23.25
C GLU A 233 86.13 8.74 -22.18
N LEU A 234 86.70 9.05 -21.00
CA LEU A 234 86.71 8.11 -19.88
C LEU A 234 85.40 8.22 -19.10
N LYS A 235 84.75 7.08 -18.86
CA LYS A 235 83.54 7.02 -18.04
C LYS A 235 83.90 6.99 -16.56
N LYS A 236 83.30 7.86 -15.76
CA LYS A 236 83.37 7.78 -14.28
C LYS A 236 82.84 6.45 -13.78
N LEU A 237 83.37 5.97 -12.67
CA LEU A 237 82.72 4.92 -11.88
C LEU A 237 81.42 5.46 -11.24
N PRO A 238 80.48 4.60 -10.81
CA PRO A 238 79.35 5.00 -9.96
C PRO A 238 79.78 5.72 -8.67
N GLY A 239 78.87 6.53 -8.12
CA GLY A 239 78.97 7.09 -6.77
C GLY A 239 78.28 6.20 -5.74
N ILE A 240 78.51 6.46 -4.45
CA ILE A 240 77.88 5.74 -3.33
C ILE A 240 77.04 6.72 -2.53
N LEU A 241 75.73 6.48 -2.40
CA LEU A 241 74.82 7.31 -1.61
C LEU A 241 74.36 6.58 -0.35
N HIS A 242 74.65 7.16 0.81
CA HIS A 242 74.11 6.74 2.11
C HIS A 242 72.80 7.48 2.38
N LEU A 243 71.70 6.74 2.58
CA LEU A 243 70.38 7.29 2.88
C LEU A 243 70.01 7.04 4.34
N THR A 244 69.66 8.09 5.08
CA THR A 244 69.08 8.02 6.43
C THR A 244 67.71 8.68 6.45
N THR A 245 66.70 7.99 7.01
CA THR A 245 65.33 8.51 7.10
C THR A 245 64.86 8.68 8.55
N GLU A 246 63.90 9.59 8.75
CA GLU A 246 63.06 9.65 9.95
C GLU A 246 61.59 9.61 9.48
N PRO A 247 60.84 8.51 9.70
CA PRO A 247 61.18 7.32 10.48
C PRO A 247 62.33 6.49 9.89
N GLY A 248 63.09 5.81 10.75
CA GLY A 248 64.32 5.10 10.36
C GLY A 248 64.15 3.70 9.80
N ASP A 249 62.93 3.21 9.68
CA ASP A 249 62.56 1.87 9.19
C ASP A 249 61.23 1.97 8.42
N GLY A 250 61.02 1.09 7.45
CA GLY A 250 59.77 0.98 6.69
C GLY A 250 59.54 2.05 5.62
N VAL A 251 60.48 2.95 5.35
CA VAL A 251 60.36 3.94 4.27
C VAL A 251 60.77 3.29 2.95
N ARG A 252 59.83 3.16 2.00
CA ARG A 252 60.11 2.69 0.64
C ARG A 252 60.92 3.74 -0.11
N VAL A 253 62.02 3.29 -0.71
CA VAL A 253 62.96 4.13 -1.46
C VAL A 253 62.84 3.81 -2.94
N SER A 254 62.58 4.82 -3.76
CA SER A 254 62.57 4.72 -5.21
C SER A 254 63.56 5.70 -5.83
N VAL A 255 64.27 5.30 -6.87
CA VAL A 255 65.22 6.13 -7.63
C VAL A 255 64.76 6.18 -9.08
N ASN A 256 64.54 7.39 -9.62
CA ASN A 256 63.96 7.62 -10.95
C ASN A 256 62.66 6.82 -11.22
N GLY A 257 61.88 6.56 -10.17
CA GLY A 257 60.64 5.76 -10.22
C GLY A 257 60.81 4.24 -10.07
N GLU A 258 62.03 3.71 -10.01
CA GLU A 258 62.29 2.29 -9.73
C GLU A 258 62.53 2.05 -8.23
N ILE A 259 61.85 1.08 -7.63
CA ILE A 259 61.96 0.77 -6.20
C ILE A 259 63.30 0.07 -5.93
N VAL A 260 64.20 0.73 -5.22
CA VAL A 260 65.53 0.19 -4.85
C VAL A 260 65.51 -0.55 -3.50
N GLY A 261 64.52 -0.30 -2.64
CA GLY A 261 64.33 -1.04 -1.39
C GLY A 261 63.48 -0.33 -0.36
N THR A 262 63.70 -0.66 0.91
CA THR A 262 63.08 -0.02 2.09
C THR A 262 64.16 0.28 3.13
N THR A 263 64.05 1.39 3.85
CA THR A 263 65.00 1.70 4.94
C THR A 263 64.81 0.76 6.14
N PRO A 264 65.88 0.44 6.91
CA PRO A 264 67.29 0.77 6.65
C PRO A 264 67.83 0.05 5.40
N ILE A 265 68.46 0.80 4.50
CA ILE A 265 68.96 0.30 3.21
C ILE A 265 70.49 0.36 3.17
N GLU A 266 71.12 -0.57 2.46
CA GLU A 266 72.57 -0.54 2.24
C GLU A 266 72.95 0.65 1.32
N PRO A 267 74.20 1.16 1.37
CA PRO A 267 74.62 2.30 0.56
C PRO A 267 74.42 2.04 -0.93
N LEU A 268 73.67 2.93 -1.60
CA LEU A 268 73.25 2.76 -2.97
C LEU A 268 74.39 3.12 -3.92
N THR A 269 74.78 2.19 -4.79
CA THR A 269 75.75 2.44 -5.87
C THR A 269 74.99 2.93 -7.10
N ILE A 270 75.20 4.19 -7.50
CA ILE A 270 74.37 4.89 -8.50
C ILE A 270 75.27 5.56 -9.56
N GLU A 271 74.85 5.52 -10.82
CA GLU A 271 75.57 6.16 -11.92
C GLU A 271 75.69 7.69 -11.72
N PRO A 272 76.73 8.35 -12.26
CA PRO A 272 76.90 9.79 -12.15
C PRO A 272 75.77 10.58 -12.84
N GLY A 273 75.36 11.71 -12.25
CA GLY A 273 74.34 12.61 -12.80
C GLY A 273 73.09 12.77 -11.90
N PRO A 274 72.08 13.54 -12.35
CA PRO A 274 70.89 13.83 -11.56
C PRO A 274 69.96 12.61 -11.44
N HIS A 275 69.60 12.27 -10.21
CA HIS A 275 68.67 11.19 -9.87
C HIS A 275 67.58 11.71 -8.94
N GLU A 276 66.32 11.36 -9.21
CA GLU A 276 65.16 11.68 -8.36
C GLU A 276 64.94 10.56 -7.34
N PHE A 277 64.88 10.92 -6.06
CA PHE A 277 64.62 10.02 -4.94
C PHE A 277 63.22 10.30 -4.40
N THR A 278 62.38 9.27 -4.36
CA THR A 278 61.05 9.31 -3.73
C THR A 278 61.03 8.37 -2.53
N LEU A 279 60.55 8.88 -1.40
CA LEU A 279 60.53 8.21 -0.10
C LEU A 279 59.08 8.17 0.41
N ASP A 280 58.50 6.97 0.44
CA ASP A 280 57.11 6.75 0.86
C ASP A 280 57.05 5.90 2.12
N ALA A 281 56.33 6.37 3.14
CA ALA A 281 56.06 5.61 4.36
C ALA A 281 54.58 5.67 4.74
N GLU A 282 54.08 4.59 5.34
CA GLU A 282 52.68 4.51 5.73
C GLU A 282 52.35 5.56 6.81
N ARG A 283 51.29 6.35 6.60
CA ARG A 283 50.88 7.45 7.49
C ARG A 283 51.83 8.67 7.51
N PHE A 284 52.73 8.81 6.53
CA PHE A 284 53.60 9.98 6.35
C PHE A 284 53.43 10.59 4.94
N ASP A 285 53.76 11.87 4.80
CA ASP A 285 53.76 12.61 3.54
C ASP A 285 54.92 12.12 2.65
N SER A 286 54.70 12.05 1.34
CA SER A 286 55.71 11.54 0.40
C SER A 286 56.81 12.57 0.22
N TYR A 287 58.07 12.17 0.45
CA TYR A 287 59.22 13.06 0.31
C TYR A 287 59.93 12.77 -1.02
N SER A 288 60.06 13.79 -1.88
CA SER A 288 60.78 13.68 -3.15
C SER A 288 61.87 14.75 -3.30
N VAL A 289 63.05 14.34 -3.77
CA VAL A 289 64.22 15.23 -3.94
C VAL A 289 65.07 14.79 -5.14
N GLN A 290 65.63 15.74 -5.89
CA GLN A 290 66.67 15.44 -6.88
C GLN A 290 68.07 15.60 -6.26
N VAL A 291 68.93 14.61 -6.48
CA VAL A 291 70.33 14.60 -6.03
C VAL A 291 71.24 14.41 -7.24
N GLU A 292 72.24 15.27 -7.36
CA GLU A 292 73.31 15.13 -8.35
C GLU A 292 74.35 14.14 -7.81
N ILE A 293 74.53 13.00 -8.47
CA ILE A 293 75.52 11.98 -8.08
C ILE A 293 76.87 12.34 -8.69
N GLU A 294 77.88 12.58 -7.84
CA GLU A 294 79.20 13.07 -8.27
C GLU A 294 79.99 12.02 -9.07
N GLY A 295 79.76 10.73 -8.79
CA GLY A 295 80.47 9.61 -9.40
C GLY A 295 81.91 9.45 -8.92
N GLY A 296 82.63 8.52 -9.55
CA GLY A 296 84.04 8.23 -9.29
C GLY A 296 84.34 7.58 -7.95
N GLY A 297 83.37 6.86 -7.37
CA GLY A 297 83.49 6.28 -6.02
C GLY A 297 83.31 7.29 -4.89
N ALA A 298 82.86 8.53 -5.18
CA ALA A 298 82.54 9.51 -4.15
C ALA A 298 81.39 9.04 -3.25
N GLU A 299 81.53 9.24 -1.93
CA GLU A 299 80.48 8.97 -0.95
C GLU A 299 79.67 10.24 -0.66
N GLN A 300 78.35 10.17 -0.83
CA GLN A 300 77.39 11.22 -0.55
C GLN A 300 76.39 10.77 0.52
N PHE A 301 75.77 11.72 1.22
CA PHE A 301 74.82 11.45 2.32
C PHE A 301 73.53 12.23 2.10
N LEU A 302 72.38 11.53 2.16
CA LEU A 302 71.05 12.11 2.12
C LEU A 302 70.32 11.81 3.43
N GLU A 303 69.94 12.86 4.16
CA GLU A 303 69.07 12.77 5.34
C GLU A 303 67.68 13.29 4.99
N ALA A 304 66.63 12.50 5.20
CA ALA A 304 65.25 12.86 4.89
C ALA A 304 64.30 12.60 6.06
N LYS A 305 63.55 13.63 6.46
CA LYS A 305 62.56 13.57 7.54
C LYS A 305 61.18 13.74 6.94
N LEU A 306 60.34 12.71 7.06
CA LEU A 306 58.97 12.71 6.53
C LEU A 306 58.01 13.29 7.58
N GLU A 307 57.03 14.09 7.15
CA GLU A 307 55.99 14.63 8.04
C GLU A 307 54.85 13.61 8.25
N PRO A 308 54.35 13.38 9.49
CA PRO A 308 53.25 12.47 9.71
C PRO A 308 51.90 13.07 9.26
N LEU A 309 51.09 12.26 8.56
CA LEU A 309 49.72 12.57 8.10
C LEU A 309 48.66 12.28 9.19
N TRP A 310 49.06 12.34 10.46
CA TRP A 310 48.20 12.01 11.60
C TRP A 310 48.44 12.97 12.76
N ALA A 311 47.51 12.96 13.72
CA ALA A 311 47.63 13.65 15.00
C ALA A 311 47.11 12.76 16.13
N SER A 312 47.64 12.96 17.34
CA SER A 312 47.14 12.25 18.53
C SER A 312 45.91 12.99 19.08
N VAL A 313 44.78 12.30 19.13
CA VAL A 313 43.48 12.82 19.55
C VAL A 313 43.11 12.18 20.89
N ALA A 314 42.95 13.00 21.93
CA ALA A 314 42.53 12.55 23.25
C ALA A 314 41.00 12.50 23.36
N ILE A 315 40.45 11.32 23.61
CA ILE A 315 39.02 11.02 23.65
C ILE A 315 38.65 10.53 25.06
N ASN A 316 37.73 11.22 25.72
CA ASN A 316 37.30 10.97 27.09
C ASN A 316 35.78 10.78 27.13
N SER A 317 35.28 9.88 27.99
CA SER A 317 33.85 9.76 28.24
C SER A 317 33.52 9.64 29.73
N GLU A 318 32.29 10.02 30.08
CA GLU A 318 31.70 9.75 31.40
C GLU A 318 30.44 8.88 31.21
N PRO A 319 30.41 7.64 31.74
CA PRO A 319 31.51 6.94 32.42
C PRO A 319 32.66 6.54 31.47
N ILE A 320 33.82 6.23 32.06
CA ILE A 320 35.01 5.71 31.38
C ILE A 320 34.86 4.23 30.98
N GLY A 321 35.70 3.77 30.07
CA GLY A 321 35.72 2.38 29.58
C GLY A 321 34.78 2.13 28.39
N ALA A 322 34.31 3.19 27.74
CA ALA A 322 33.53 3.10 26.51
C ALA A 322 34.44 2.73 25.34
N GLU A 323 33.99 1.82 24.47
CA GLU A 323 34.66 1.47 23.22
C GLU A 323 34.63 2.65 22.26
N VAL A 324 35.76 2.94 21.63
CA VAL A 324 35.94 4.01 20.65
C VAL A 324 36.26 3.38 19.30
N LEU A 325 35.48 3.73 18.29
CA LEU A 325 35.71 3.42 16.89
C LEU A 325 35.97 4.73 16.13
N VAL A 326 36.87 4.68 15.15
CA VAL A 326 37.16 5.77 14.21
C VAL A 326 36.94 5.23 12.81
N ASP A 327 36.06 5.85 12.03
CA ASP A 327 35.61 5.38 10.71
C ASP A 327 35.16 3.90 10.68
N GLY A 328 34.66 3.40 11.81
CA GLY A 328 34.24 2.01 12.01
C GLY A 328 35.33 1.03 12.48
N GLU A 329 36.59 1.46 12.60
CA GLU A 329 37.68 0.64 13.16
C GLU A 329 37.88 0.90 14.66
N ALA A 330 37.95 -0.16 15.46
CA ALA A 330 38.10 -0.05 16.92
C ALA A 330 39.51 0.39 17.32
N VAL A 331 39.64 1.61 17.85
CA VAL A 331 40.93 2.18 18.30
C VAL A 331 41.23 1.91 19.78
N GLY A 332 40.22 1.59 20.60
CA GLY A 332 40.40 1.18 21.99
C GLY A 332 39.24 1.57 22.92
N VAL A 333 39.55 1.92 24.17
CA VAL A 333 38.55 2.31 25.18
C VAL A 333 38.92 3.59 25.92
N THR A 334 37.92 4.41 26.27
CA THR A 334 38.13 5.70 26.96
C THR A 334 38.65 5.53 28.41
N PRO A 335 39.48 6.47 28.92
CA PRO A 335 40.13 7.56 28.19
C PRO A 335 41.30 7.04 27.32
N ILE A 336 41.39 7.52 26.09
CA ILE A 336 42.40 7.11 25.11
C ILE A 336 43.03 8.32 24.42
N SER A 337 44.32 8.22 24.07
CA SER A 337 44.95 9.08 23.05
C SER A 337 45.20 8.19 21.84
N ALA A 338 44.47 8.41 20.75
CA ALA A 338 44.54 7.62 19.54
C ALA A 338 45.20 8.45 18.43
N ASP A 339 46.07 7.84 17.64
CA ASP A 339 46.74 8.51 16.54
C ASP A 339 45.85 8.39 15.29
N ILE A 340 45.16 9.46 14.92
CA ILE A 340 44.14 9.50 13.86
C ILE A 340 44.70 10.23 12.62
N LEU A 341 44.42 9.70 11.42
CA LEU A 341 44.82 10.30 10.14
C LEU A 341 44.08 11.62 9.85
N GLU A 342 44.69 12.50 9.07
CA GLU A 342 44.18 13.87 8.81
C GLU A 342 42.89 13.95 7.97
N GLY A 343 42.12 15.01 8.21
CA GLY A 343 40.82 15.30 7.60
C GLY A 343 39.63 14.93 8.48
N VAL A 344 38.42 14.97 7.92
CA VAL A 344 37.17 14.64 8.63
C VAL A 344 37.12 13.14 8.93
N ARG A 345 36.77 12.79 10.17
CA ARG A 345 36.73 11.42 10.71
C ARG A 345 35.51 11.22 11.59
N GLU A 346 34.81 10.09 11.46
CA GLU A 346 33.69 9.77 12.35
C GLU A 346 34.21 9.07 13.61
N VAL A 347 34.01 9.67 14.77
CA VAL A 347 34.29 9.06 16.08
C VAL A 347 32.99 8.53 16.66
N GLN A 348 32.90 7.21 16.81
CA GLN A 348 31.82 6.56 17.55
C GLN A 348 32.31 6.10 18.93
N VAL A 349 31.58 6.47 19.99
CA VAL A 349 31.84 6.04 21.36
C VAL A 349 30.62 5.28 21.89
N SER A 350 30.82 4.03 22.29
CA SER A 350 29.74 3.14 22.76
C SER A 350 30.07 2.44 24.07
N LEU A 351 29.07 2.19 24.91
CA LEU A 351 29.23 1.43 26.14
C LEU A 351 27.98 0.59 26.43
N PRO A 352 28.11 -0.70 26.81
CA PRO A 352 26.96 -1.55 27.09
C PRO A 352 26.02 -0.95 28.14
N GLY A 353 24.74 -0.83 27.79
CA GLY A 353 23.72 -0.19 28.62
C GLY A 353 23.62 1.34 28.47
N TYR A 354 24.37 1.95 27.56
CA TYR A 354 24.31 3.36 27.21
C TYR A 354 23.94 3.53 25.73
N LYS A 355 23.52 4.73 25.34
CA LYS A 355 23.33 5.10 23.93
C LYS A 355 24.70 5.36 23.30
N SER A 356 24.92 4.91 22.07
CA SER A 356 26.10 5.28 21.29
C SER A 356 26.10 6.77 21.00
N TYR A 357 27.29 7.37 21.03
CA TYR A 357 27.56 8.75 20.66
C TYR A 357 28.40 8.75 19.38
N ASN A 358 28.03 9.57 18.39
CA ASN A 358 28.78 9.73 17.15
C ASN A 358 29.06 11.22 16.92
N GLU A 359 30.29 11.57 16.54
CA GLU A 359 30.73 12.94 16.24
C GLU A 359 31.73 12.94 15.08
N GLU A 360 31.56 13.86 14.12
CA GLU A 360 32.56 14.10 13.07
C GLU A 360 33.60 15.10 13.59
N ILE A 361 34.88 14.74 13.52
CA ILE A 361 36.00 15.59 13.94
C ILE A 361 36.90 15.90 12.74
N ASP A 362 37.41 17.13 12.65
CA ASP A 362 38.38 17.54 11.62
C ASP A 362 39.81 17.44 12.19
N VAL A 363 40.54 16.40 11.76
CA VAL A 363 41.86 16.06 12.31
C VAL A 363 42.96 16.79 11.56
N VAL A 364 43.68 17.68 12.24
CA VAL A 364 44.76 18.47 11.65
C VAL A 364 46.11 17.80 11.93
N ARG A 365 46.83 17.37 10.89
CA ARG A 365 48.10 16.64 11.03
C ARG A 365 49.11 17.35 11.95
N SER A 366 49.87 16.57 12.70
CA SER A 366 50.90 17.03 13.64
C SER A 366 50.42 17.98 14.77
N VAL A 367 49.11 18.24 14.91
CA VAL A 367 48.55 19.09 15.98
C VAL A 367 47.74 18.23 16.96
N PRO A 368 48.24 17.97 18.20
CA PRO A 368 47.48 17.21 19.18
C PRO A 368 46.13 17.86 19.51
N GLN A 369 45.07 17.08 19.46
CA GLN A 369 43.69 17.53 19.72
C GLN A 369 43.12 16.82 20.96
N THR A 370 42.11 17.43 21.58
CA THR A 370 41.39 16.84 22.73
C THR A 370 39.92 17.16 22.56
N LEU A 371 39.09 16.11 22.48
CA LEU A 371 37.64 16.26 22.41
C LEU A 371 37.10 16.64 23.79
N GLU A 372 35.94 17.29 23.83
CA GLU A 372 35.21 17.49 25.09
C GLU A 372 34.80 16.14 25.70
N THR A 373 34.62 16.08 27.02
CA THR A 373 34.27 14.82 27.69
C THR A 373 32.85 14.37 27.29
N ILE A 374 32.77 13.25 26.58
CA ILE A 374 31.53 12.68 26.05
C ILE A 374 30.71 12.06 27.19
N VAL A 375 29.65 12.73 27.63
CA VAL A 375 28.75 12.21 28.68
C VAL A 375 27.71 11.28 28.04
N LEU A 376 27.84 9.97 28.27
CA LEU A 376 26.96 8.98 27.67
C LEU A 376 25.62 8.89 28.41
N GLU A 377 24.52 8.97 27.66
CA GLU A 377 23.17 8.75 28.21
C GLU A 377 22.87 7.26 28.41
N GLN A 378 22.15 6.92 29.48
CA GLN A 378 21.67 5.55 29.70
C GLN A 378 20.64 5.14 28.63
N ALA A 379 20.76 3.92 28.12
CA ALA A 379 19.84 3.36 27.13
C ALA A 379 18.45 3.07 27.73
N ASP A 380 17.39 3.40 26.99
CA ASP A 380 16.01 3.18 27.44
C ASP A 380 15.73 1.68 27.69
N GLY A 381 14.97 1.39 28.75
CA GLY A 381 14.57 0.02 29.08
C GLY A 381 13.28 -0.34 28.34
N LEU A 382 13.30 -1.44 27.59
CA LEU A 382 12.15 -1.90 26.82
C LEU A 382 11.18 -2.69 27.71
N VAL A 383 9.91 -2.28 27.76
CA VAL A 383 8.89 -2.95 28.58
C VAL A 383 7.77 -3.54 27.72
N SER A 384 7.71 -4.87 27.64
CA SER A 384 6.70 -5.62 26.88
C SER A 384 5.46 -5.87 27.73
N LEU A 385 4.35 -5.19 27.40
CA LEU A 385 3.12 -5.15 28.17
C LEU A 385 2.04 -6.04 27.55
N ARG A 386 1.57 -7.04 28.28
CA ARG A 386 0.61 -8.05 27.80
C ARG A 386 -0.56 -8.20 28.76
N SER A 387 -1.76 -8.50 28.24
CA SER A 387 -2.92 -8.78 29.09
C SER A 387 -3.81 -9.91 28.59
N ARG A 388 -4.54 -10.51 29.53
CA ARG A 388 -5.60 -11.50 29.28
C ARG A 388 -6.94 -10.97 29.83
N PRO A 389 -7.95 -10.72 28.99
CA PRO A 389 -7.90 -10.68 27.52
C PRO A 389 -6.97 -9.56 27.00
N SER A 390 -6.53 -9.67 25.74
CA SER A 390 -5.74 -8.66 25.02
C SER A 390 -6.58 -7.43 24.64
N GLY A 391 -5.94 -6.38 24.13
CA GLY A 391 -6.58 -5.10 23.80
C GLY A 391 -7.06 -4.35 25.04
N ALA A 392 -6.27 -4.38 26.12
CA ALA A 392 -6.50 -3.54 27.28
C ALA A 392 -5.75 -2.21 27.09
N SER A 393 -6.43 -1.09 27.33
CA SER A 393 -5.82 0.24 27.29
C SER A 393 -4.75 0.36 28.36
N ILE A 394 -3.58 0.85 27.95
CA ILE A 394 -2.40 1.07 28.76
C ILE A 394 -2.32 2.56 29.11
N MET A 395 -2.21 2.87 30.39
CA MET A 395 -1.94 4.22 30.90
C MET A 395 -0.66 4.20 31.71
N VAL A 396 0.35 4.99 31.30
CA VAL A 396 1.63 5.14 32.00
C VAL A 396 1.64 6.50 32.68
N ASN A 397 1.76 6.52 34.01
CA ASN A 397 1.68 7.72 34.85
C ASN A 397 0.43 8.60 34.56
N GLY A 398 -0.67 7.98 34.11
CA GLY A 398 -1.93 8.64 33.75
C GLY A 398 -2.07 8.99 32.26
N ALA A 399 -0.98 9.02 31.49
CA ALA A 399 -1.02 9.26 30.05
C ALA A 399 -1.32 7.97 29.26
N TYR A 400 -2.20 8.02 28.27
CA TYR A 400 -2.50 6.86 27.42
C TYR A 400 -1.31 6.53 26.50
N ARG A 401 -0.96 5.25 26.41
CA ARG A 401 0.18 4.73 25.64
C ARG A 401 -0.19 3.52 24.74
N GLY A 402 -1.44 3.44 24.29
CA GLY A 402 -1.91 2.38 23.40
C GLY A 402 -2.63 1.23 24.10
N GLN A 403 -2.59 0.03 23.50
CA GLN A 403 -3.29 -1.17 23.99
C GLN A 403 -2.38 -2.39 23.96
N THR A 404 -2.66 -3.39 24.80
CA THR A 404 -1.90 -4.65 24.84
C THR A 404 -2.21 -5.57 23.63
N PRO A 405 -1.22 -6.33 23.11
CA PRO A 405 0.20 -6.28 23.45
C PRO A 405 0.86 -5.02 22.89
N SER A 406 1.78 -4.42 23.64
CA SER A 406 2.57 -3.25 23.22
C SER A 406 3.91 -3.26 23.94
N GLU A 407 4.95 -2.82 23.25
CA GLU A 407 6.25 -2.53 23.83
C GLU A 407 6.43 -1.02 23.97
N LEU A 408 7.05 -0.60 25.07
CA LEU A 408 7.32 0.79 25.39
C LEU A 408 8.77 0.96 25.82
N GLU A 409 9.48 1.86 25.17
CA GLU A 409 10.76 2.39 25.64
C GLU A 409 10.50 3.35 26.81
N LEU A 410 11.17 3.12 27.93
CA LEU A 410 10.99 3.88 29.16
C LEU A 410 12.35 4.13 29.82
N ALA A 411 12.63 5.39 30.14
CA ALA A 411 13.90 5.79 30.74
C ALA A 411 14.24 4.98 32.01
N PRO A 412 15.47 4.46 32.12
CA PRO A 412 15.84 3.58 33.21
C PRO A 412 15.89 4.34 34.54
N GLY A 413 15.85 3.60 35.65
CA GLY A 413 15.93 4.20 36.98
C GLY A 413 14.62 4.80 37.51
N ILE A 414 13.72 5.24 36.62
CA ILE A 414 12.40 5.82 36.97
C ILE A 414 11.39 4.69 37.23
N THR A 415 10.55 4.84 38.25
CA THR A 415 9.44 3.90 38.52
C THR A 415 8.14 4.42 37.90
N TYR A 416 7.67 3.74 36.86
CA TYR A 416 6.43 4.04 36.16
C TYR A 416 5.25 3.28 36.75
N ARG A 417 4.13 3.98 36.96
CA ARG A 417 2.84 3.39 37.31
C ARG A 417 2.06 3.08 36.03
N ILE A 418 1.94 1.79 35.71
CA ILE A 418 1.24 1.29 34.52
C ILE A 418 -0.13 0.75 34.95
N GLU A 419 -1.19 1.37 34.46
CA GLU A 419 -2.57 0.92 34.65
C GLU A 419 -3.11 0.27 33.35
N PHE A 420 -3.68 -0.91 33.51
CA PHE A 420 -4.35 -1.66 32.45
C PHE A 420 -5.85 -1.63 32.69
N SER A 421 -6.61 -1.25 31.66
CA SER A 421 -8.08 -1.15 31.73
C SER A 421 -8.75 -1.69 30.47
N LYS A 422 -9.90 -2.35 30.63
CA LYS A 422 -10.73 -2.82 29.52
C LYS A 422 -12.20 -2.77 29.93
N ALA A 423 -13.09 -2.34 29.03
CA ALA A 423 -14.51 -2.22 29.30
C ALA A 423 -15.10 -3.57 29.79
N GLY A 424 -15.81 -3.54 30.92
CA GLY A 424 -16.36 -4.75 31.56
C GLY A 424 -15.39 -5.54 32.45
N PHE A 425 -14.16 -5.07 32.65
CA PHE A 425 -13.16 -5.72 33.51
C PHE A 425 -12.66 -4.80 34.62
N GLN A 426 -12.22 -5.39 35.72
CA GLN A 426 -11.51 -4.73 36.81
C GLN A 426 -10.16 -4.23 36.30
N LYS A 427 -9.83 -2.98 36.62
CA LYS A 427 -8.52 -2.37 36.33
C LYS A 427 -7.42 -3.05 37.13
N VAL A 428 -6.23 -3.15 36.57
CA VAL A 428 -5.02 -3.68 37.24
C VAL A 428 -3.88 -2.69 37.10
N THR A 429 -3.18 -2.42 38.20
CA THR A 429 -2.01 -1.52 38.22
C THR A 429 -0.75 -2.30 38.55
N ARG A 430 0.36 -1.93 37.89
CA ARG A 430 1.71 -2.44 38.12
C ARG A 430 2.69 -1.28 38.17
N ASN A 431 3.63 -1.33 39.10
CA ASN A 431 4.77 -0.42 39.12
C ASN A 431 5.93 -1.12 38.43
N VAL A 432 6.56 -0.46 37.46
CA VAL A 432 7.67 -1.00 36.67
C VAL A 432 8.82 0.00 36.73
N LYS A 433 9.99 -0.47 37.15
CA LYS A 433 11.25 0.26 37.03
C LYS A 433 12.06 -0.44 35.93
N PRO A 434 12.28 0.20 34.77
CA PRO A 434 13.16 -0.32 33.74
C PRO A 434 14.63 -0.21 34.19
N GLU A 435 15.45 -1.14 33.71
CA GLU A 435 16.90 -1.13 33.86
C GLU A 435 17.54 -0.86 32.49
N SER A 436 18.69 -0.19 32.48
CA SER A 436 19.29 0.36 31.27
C SER A 436 19.60 -0.72 30.22
N GLY A 437 19.11 -0.55 28.99
CA GLY A 437 19.31 -1.52 27.90
C GLY A 437 18.71 -2.92 28.14
N THR A 438 17.80 -3.08 29.10
CA THR A 438 17.15 -4.38 29.40
C THR A 438 15.75 -4.49 28.79
N SER A 439 15.31 -5.71 28.51
CA SER A 439 13.90 -6.00 28.15
C SER A 439 13.16 -6.67 29.32
N ARG A 440 11.97 -6.15 29.65
CA ARG A 440 11.16 -6.59 30.80
C ARG A 440 9.70 -6.84 30.41
N GLN A 441 9.25 -8.08 30.53
CA GLN A 441 7.85 -8.45 30.28
C GLN A 441 6.95 -8.24 31.51
N VAL A 442 5.73 -7.75 31.29
CA VAL A 442 4.69 -7.59 32.31
C VAL A 442 3.35 -8.11 31.79
N ASP A 443 2.96 -9.28 32.28
CA ASP A 443 1.64 -9.88 32.04
C ASP A 443 0.62 -9.51 33.14
N VAL A 444 -0.60 -9.16 32.73
CA VAL A 444 -1.74 -9.01 33.65
C VAL A 444 -2.97 -9.82 33.21
N SER A 445 -3.72 -10.36 34.18
CA SER A 445 -5.03 -10.95 33.91
C SER A 445 -6.11 -10.04 34.49
N LEU A 446 -7.00 -9.53 33.63
CA LEU A 446 -8.11 -8.68 34.05
C LEU A 446 -9.30 -9.56 34.45
N LYS A 447 -9.88 -9.32 35.62
CA LYS A 447 -11.08 -10.05 36.09
C LYS A 447 -12.34 -9.38 35.54
N PRO A 448 -13.28 -10.11 34.89
CA PRO A 448 -14.51 -9.50 34.41
C PRO A 448 -15.40 -9.07 35.58
N PHE A 449 -16.08 -7.93 35.43
CA PHE A 449 -17.32 -7.68 36.15
C PHE A 449 -18.40 -8.55 35.51
N VAL A 450 -19.23 -9.22 36.31
CA VAL A 450 -20.29 -10.11 35.81
C VAL A 450 -21.63 -9.78 36.46
N GLY A 451 -22.71 -9.97 35.72
CA GLY A 451 -24.09 -9.89 36.19
C GLY A 451 -24.88 -11.14 35.80
N GLU A 452 -26.00 -11.39 36.49
CA GLU A 452 -26.84 -12.56 36.27
C GLU A 452 -28.00 -12.23 35.33
N ILE A 453 -28.17 -13.03 34.27
CA ILE A 453 -29.30 -12.96 33.34
C ILE A 453 -30.11 -14.25 33.42
N SER A 454 -31.41 -14.14 33.69
CA SER A 454 -32.40 -15.22 33.56
C SER A 454 -33.16 -15.06 32.23
N ILE A 455 -33.36 -16.14 31.49
CA ILE A 455 -34.02 -16.14 30.17
C ILE A 455 -35.25 -17.03 30.20
N VAL A 456 -36.41 -16.43 29.94
CA VAL A 456 -37.72 -17.10 29.93
C VAL A 456 -38.30 -17.00 28.52
N ALA A 457 -38.53 -18.14 27.87
CA ALA A 457 -39.08 -18.19 26.52
C ALA A 457 -40.38 -19.01 26.50
N ASP A 458 -41.38 -18.54 25.75
CA ASP A 458 -42.50 -19.36 25.28
C ASP A 458 -42.40 -19.51 23.75
N PRO A 459 -42.20 -20.73 23.21
CA PRO A 459 -42.11 -22.01 23.91
C PRO A 459 -40.76 -22.24 24.61
N ALA A 460 -40.78 -22.97 25.73
CA ALA A 460 -39.64 -23.13 26.65
C ALA A 460 -38.47 -23.97 26.12
N ASP A 461 -38.65 -24.64 24.99
CA ASP A 461 -37.65 -25.41 24.25
C ASP A 461 -36.92 -24.59 23.16
N ALA A 462 -37.22 -23.29 23.02
CA ALA A 462 -36.51 -22.41 22.09
C ALA A 462 -35.01 -22.31 22.41
N GLU A 463 -34.18 -22.32 21.36
CA GLU A 463 -32.72 -22.23 21.46
C GLU A 463 -32.30 -20.82 21.86
N VAL A 464 -31.34 -20.70 22.79
CA VAL A 464 -30.72 -19.43 23.20
C VAL A 464 -29.31 -19.34 22.67
N LEU A 465 -28.97 -18.20 22.08
CA LEU A 465 -27.62 -17.85 21.67
C LEU A 465 -27.20 -16.55 22.37
N ILE A 466 -26.00 -16.55 22.94
CA ILE A 466 -25.36 -15.37 23.54
C ILE A 466 -24.17 -15.01 22.66
N ASN A 467 -24.20 -13.83 22.04
CA ASN A 467 -23.22 -13.37 21.05
C ASN A 467 -22.96 -14.43 19.95
N GLY A 468 -24.04 -15.01 19.42
CA GLY A 468 -23.99 -16.07 18.39
C GLY A 468 -23.57 -17.46 18.88
N LYS A 469 -23.25 -17.66 20.17
CA LYS A 469 -22.90 -18.98 20.73
C LYS A 469 -24.07 -19.59 21.49
N VAL A 470 -24.48 -20.79 21.10
CA VAL A 470 -25.57 -21.55 21.73
C VAL A 470 -25.30 -21.75 23.24
N ARG A 471 -26.36 -21.66 24.04
CA ARG A 471 -26.38 -21.92 25.49
C ARG A 471 -27.59 -22.77 25.85
N SER A 472 -27.34 -23.85 26.60
CA SER A 472 -28.37 -24.69 27.22
C SER A 472 -28.92 -24.09 28.52
N GLU A 473 -28.08 -23.34 29.23
CA GLU A 473 -28.42 -22.70 30.51
C GLU A 473 -29.41 -21.54 30.32
N ARG A 474 -30.45 -21.51 31.17
CA ARG A 474 -31.44 -20.41 31.22
C ARG A 474 -31.08 -19.33 32.23
N ARG A 475 -30.14 -19.58 33.15
CA ARG A 475 -29.55 -18.59 34.05
C ARG A 475 -28.06 -18.53 33.78
N LEU A 476 -27.57 -17.35 33.42
CA LEU A 476 -26.23 -17.14 32.87
C LEU A 476 -25.53 -16.01 33.62
N THR A 477 -24.31 -16.27 34.09
CA THR A 477 -23.42 -15.24 34.64
C THR A 477 -22.59 -14.67 33.49
N LEU A 478 -22.95 -13.47 33.02
CA LEU A 478 -22.38 -12.85 31.82
C LEU A 478 -21.56 -11.60 32.16
N PRO A 479 -20.49 -11.28 31.40
CA PRO A 479 -19.72 -10.06 31.60
C PRO A 479 -20.57 -8.80 31.47
N ALA A 480 -20.28 -7.79 32.29
CA ALA A 480 -21.00 -6.50 32.37
C ALA A 480 -20.68 -5.55 31.20
N VAL A 481 -20.80 -6.06 29.98
CA VAL A 481 -20.75 -5.37 28.68
C VAL A 481 -22.00 -5.77 27.89
N PRO A 482 -22.39 -5.03 26.83
CA PRO A 482 -23.52 -5.40 26.00
C PRO A 482 -23.41 -6.85 25.48
N GLN A 483 -24.39 -7.69 25.82
CA GLN A 483 -24.56 -9.06 25.34
C GLN A 483 -25.72 -9.09 24.35
N GLN A 484 -25.50 -9.63 23.16
CA GLN A 484 -26.60 -9.91 22.23
C GLN A 484 -27.20 -11.27 22.59
N ILE A 485 -28.50 -11.28 22.89
CA ILE A 485 -29.28 -12.47 23.20
C ILE A 485 -30.23 -12.72 22.02
N GLU A 486 -30.09 -13.87 21.40
CA GLU A 486 -31.02 -14.38 20.39
C GLU A 486 -31.76 -15.59 20.94
N ILE A 487 -33.08 -15.63 20.74
CA ILE A 487 -33.97 -16.72 21.13
C ILE A 487 -34.73 -17.14 19.86
N ARG A 488 -34.53 -18.37 19.40
CA ARG A 488 -35.06 -18.84 18.11
C ARG A 488 -35.63 -20.26 18.18
N LYS A 489 -36.58 -20.55 17.30
CA LYS A 489 -37.15 -21.89 17.10
C LYS A 489 -37.67 -22.03 15.67
N PRO A 490 -37.49 -23.17 14.98
CA PRO A 490 -38.10 -23.40 13.67
C PRO A 490 -39.63 -23.17 13.68
N GLY A 491 -40.14 -22.45 12.66
CA GLY A 491 -41.55 -22.04 12.55
C GLY A 491 -41.91 -20.76 13.32
N PHE A 492 -40.97 -20.18 14.07
CA PHE A 492 -41.14 -18.93 14.82
C PHE A 492 -40.14 -17.87 14.35
N ALA A 493 -40.55 -16.61 14.41
CA ALA A 493 -39.64 -15.49 14.19
C ALA A 493 -38.62 -15.39 15.36
N SER A 494 -37.34 -15.29 15.03
CA SER A 494 -36.28 -15.13 16.04
C SER A 494 -36.43 -13.82 16.80
N TYR A 495 -36.40 -13.89 18.13
CA TYR A 495 -36.34 -12.73 19.00
C TYR A 495 -34.88 -12.36 19.29
N ARG A 496 -34.52 -11.08 19.15
CA ARG A 496 -33.17 -10.58 19.43
C ARG A 496 -33.24 -9.34 20.31
N ILE A 497 -32.41 -9.29 21.35
CA ILE A 497 -32.28 -8.14 22.26
C ILE A 497 -30.82 -7.97 22.69
N THR A 498 -30.39 -6.73 22.92
CA THR A 498 -29.09 -6.43 23.53
C THR A 498 -29.30 -6.06 24.99
N VAL A 499 -28.62 -6.74 25.91
CA VAL A 499 -28.71 -6.52 27.36
C VAL A 499 -27.31 -6.35 27.93
N THR A 500 -27.08 -5.31 28.72
CA THR A 500 -25.85 -5.13 29.50
C THR A 500 -26.09 -5.67 30.92
N PRO A 501 -25.45 -6.79 31.33
CA PRO A 501 -25.60 -7.36 32.67
C PRO A 501 -25.12 -6.41 33.77
N ARG A 502 -25.86 -6.30 34.86
CA ARG A 502 -25.56 -5.45 36.01
C ARG A 502 -24.98 -6.28 37.17
N PRO A 503 -23.74 -6.04 37.60
CA PRO A 503 -23.19 -6.72 38.78
C PRO A 503 -24.04 -6.48 40.03
N GLY A 504 -24.38 -7.57 40.73
CA GLY A 504 -25.22 -7.53 41.94
C GLY A 504 -26.73 -7.35 41.71
N PHE A 505 -27.19 -7.19 40.47
CA PHE A 505 -28.60 -7.04 40.13
C PHE A 505 -29.04 -8.05 39.06
N PRO A 506 -29.66 -9.18 39.44
CA PRO A 506 -30.20 -10.14 38.47
C PRO A 506 -31.23 -9.49 37.54
N GLN A 507 -31.17 -9.81 36.26
CA GLN A 507 -32.10 -9.30 35.24
C GLN A 507 -32.81 -10.47 34.54
N GLU A 508 -34.08 -10.28 34.18
CA GLU A 508 -34.84 -11.25 33.40
C GLU A 508 -35.08 -10.76 31.96
N VAL A 509 -34.93 -11.66 31.01
CA VAL A 509 -35.31 -11.49 29.60
C VAL A 509 -36.43 -12.49 29.31
N SER A 510 -37.67 -12.01 29.31
CA SER A 510 -38.85 -12.81 28.99
C SER A 510 -39.39 -12.49 27.60
N THR A 511 -39.74 -13.52 26.82
CA THR A 511 -40.34 -13.36 25.49
C THR A 511 -41.30 -14.50 25.14
N ARG A 512 -42.33 -14.18 24.35
CA ARG A 512 -43.15 -15.17 23.65
C ARG A 512 -42.83 -15.06 22.16
N LEU A 513 -42.23 -16.10 21.60
CA LEU A 513 -41.94 -16.14 20.17
C LEU A 513 -43.26 -16.16 19.39
N LYS A 514 -43.34 -15.32 18.36
CA LYS A 514 -44.46 -15.28 17.42
C LYS A 514 -44.19 -16.28 16.30
N THR A 515 -45.23 -16.95 15.80
CA THR A 515 -45.09 -17.74 14.56
C THR A 515 -44.70 -16.82 13.41
N GLU A 516 -44.05 -17.34 12.37
CA GLU A 516 -43.69 -16.51 11.21
C GLU A 516 -44.89 -15.80 10.59
N ALA A 517 -46.06 -16.44 10.53
CA ALA A 517 -47.29 -15.84 10.03
C ALA A 517 -47.76 -14.66 10.89
N GLN A 518 -47.67 -14.76 12.23
CA GLN A 518 -47.99 -13.67 13.15
C GLN A 518 -46.98 -12.52 13.03
N ALA A 519 -45.68 -12.84 12.93
CA ALA A 519 -44.64 -11.83 12.75
C ALA A 519 -44.79 -11.07 11.41
N ARG A 520 -45.13 -11.77 10.32
CA ARG A 520 -45.45 -11.16 9.02
C ARG A 520 -46.68 -10.27 9.11
N ALA A 521 -47.74 -10.72 9.79
CA ALA A 521 -48.95 -9.93 10.00
C ALA A 521 -48.69 -8.65 10.81
N ASP A 522 -47.88 -8.74 11.86
CA ASP A 522 -47.48 -7.59 12.70
C ASP A 522 -46.50 -6.64 11.97
N SER A 523 -45.72 -7.13 11.00
CA SER A 523 -44.82 -6.30 10.19
C SER A 523 -45.52 -5.54 9.05
N ARG A 524 -46.80 -5.82 8.79
CA ARG A 524 -47.57 -5.11 7.76
C ARG A 524 -47.65 -3.62 8.12
N PRO A 525 -47.27 -2.70 7.22
CA PRO A 525 -47.38 -1.27 7.49
C PRO A 525 -48.85 -0.91 7.70
N ARG A 526 -49.16 -0.15 8.76
CA ARG A 526 -50.54 0.28 9.08
C ARG A 526 -51.16 1.12 7.97
N ARG A 527 -50.33 1.84 7.20
CA ARG A 527 -50.72 2.70 6.07
C ARG A 527 -49.77 2.44 4.89
N ILE A 528 -50.31 2.44 3.69
CA ILE A 528 -49.55 2.39 2.43
C ILE A 528 -49.96 3.56 1.54
N LYS A 529 -49.06 4.03 0.69
CA LYS A 529 -49.33 5.05 -0.32
C LYS A 529 -49.02 4.48 -1.70
N THR A 530 -49.96 4.64 -2.63
CA THR A 530 -49.87 4.14 -4.01
C THR A 530 -49.09 5.11 -4.90
N ALA A 531 -48.57 4.66 -6.05
CA ALA A 531 -47.83 5.54 -6.97
C ALA A 531 -48.67 6.72 -7.51
N ALA A 532 -50.00 6.59 -7.59
CA ALA A 532 -50.88 7.67 -8.03
C ALA A 532 -51.22 8.70 -6.93
N GLY A 533 -50.80 8.48 -5.68
CA GLY A 533 -51.06 9.39 -4.56
C GLY A 533 -52.03 8.89 -3.48
N PRO A 534 -53.11 8.12 -3.76
CA PRO A 534 -54.01 7.59 -2.73
C PRO A 534 -53.27 6.89 -1.58
N GLU A 535 -53.71 7.15 -0.35
CA GLU A 535 -53.30 6.43 0.85
C GLU A 535 -54.36 5.38 1.21
N LEU A 536 -53.93 4.18 1.62
CA LEU A 536 -54.81 3.14 2.15
C LEU A 536 -54.36 2.75 3.57
N ILE A 537 -55.33 2.44 4.43
CA ILE A 537 -55.11 1.98 5.80
C ILE A 537 -55.41 0.49 5.94
N LEU A 538 -54.61 -0.21 6.74
CA LEU A 538 -54.80 -1.62 7.06
C LEU A 538 -56.02 -1.79 7.98
N VAL A 539 -57.05 -2.46 7.48
CA VAL A 539 -58.24 -2.86 8.23
C VAL A 539 -58.06 -4.29 8.71
N THR A 540 -58.19 -4.49 10.02
CA THR A 540 -58.08 -5.82 10.64
C THR A 540 -59.33 -6.66 10.36
N PRO A 541 -59.19 -7.96 10.06
CA PRO A 541 -60.34 -8.86 9.82
C PRO A 541 -61.19 -9.04 11.09
N GLY A 542 -62.45 -9.47 10.90
CA GLY A 542 -63.39 -9.69 12.01
C GLY A 542 -64.83 -9.97 11.56
N ARG A 543 -65.74 -10.02 12.54
CA ARG A 543 -67.14 -10.43 12.34
C ARG A 543 -68.12 -9.27 12.44
N LEU A 544 -69.09 -9.23 11.53
CA LEU A 544 -70.19 -8.27 11.53
C LEU A 544 -71.56 -8.89 11.26
N SER A 545 -72.57 -8.32 11.90
CA SER A 545 -73.97 -8.46 11.50
C SER A 545 -74.28 -7.33 10.50
N MET A 546 -74.19 -7.62 9.21
CA MET A 546 -74.38 -6.66 8.12
C MET A 546 -75.87 -6.52 7.77
N GLY A 547 -76.34 -5.32 7.38
CA GLY A 547 -77.75 -5.02 7.12
C GLY A 547 -78.45 -4.33 8.30
N SER A 548 -79.77 -4.12 8.20
CA SER A 548 -80.57 -3.38 9.19
C SER A 548 -81.72 -4.21 9.78
N SER A 549 -82.05 -3.92 11.05
CA SER A 549 -83.14 -4.61 11.76
C SER A 549 -84.50 -4.29 11.15
N ARG A 550 -85.43 -5.25 11.12
CA ARG A 550 -86.81 -5.04 10.61
C ARG A 550 -87.58 -3.89 11.30
N ARG A 551 -87.10 -3.40 12.45
CA ARG A 551 -87.70 -2.28 13.22
C ARG A 551 -86.94 -0.96 13.06
N GLU A 552 -85.87 -0.92 12.27
CA GLU A 552 -85.07 0.28 12.06
C GLU A 552 -85.79 1.26 11.13
N GLN A 553 -85.90 2.52 11.57
CA GLN A 553 -86.56 3.58 10.80
C GLN A 553 -85.76 3.90 9.53
N GLY A 554 -86.46 4.02 8.39
CA GLY A 554 -85.84 4.30 7.09
C GLY A 554 -85.31 3.07 6.34
N ARG A 555 -85.36 1.88 6.95
CA ARG A 555 -84.92 0.62 6.34
C ARG A 555 -85.66 0.30 5.03
N ARG A 556 -84.91 0.00 3.97
CA ARG A 556 -85.43 -0.58 2.72
C ARG A 556 -85.50 -2.11 2.76
N SER A 557 -86.23 -2.72 1.80
CA SER A 557 -86.44 -4.17 1.73
C SER A 557 -85.15 -4.97 1.54
N ASN A 558 -84.25 -4.45 0.71
CA ASN A 558 -82.95 -5.00 0.29
C ASN A 558 -81.86 -5.00 1.38
N GLU A 559 -82.16 -4.57 2.61
CA GLU A 559 -81.21 -4.46 3.73
C GLU A 559 -81.40 -5.58 4.76
N SER A 560 -81.48 -6.84 4.33
CA SER A 560 -81.63 -7.98 5.26
C SER A 560 -80.40 -8.18 6.13
N LEU A 561 -80.61 -8.50 7.42
CA LEU A 561 -79.50 -8.86 8.32
C LEU A 561 -78.87 -10.19 7.93
N ARG A 562 -77.54 -10.22 7.77
CA ARG A 562 -76.70 -11.41 7.54
C ARG A 562 -75.46 -11.41 8.44
N GLN A 563 -74.92 -12.59 8.74
CA GLN A 563 -73.66 -12.70 9.48
C GLN A 563 -72.50 -12.88 8.51
N VAL A 564 -71.46 -12.05 8.66
CA VAL A 564 -70.26 -12.08 7.84
C VAL A 564 -69.01 -12.16 8.73
N GLU A 565 -68.04 -12.96 8.33
CA GLU A 565 -66.70 -13.03 8.90
C GLU A 565 -65.69 -12.71 7.79
N LEU A 566 -65.04 -11.55 7.90
CA LEU A 566 -63.84 -11.28 7.11
C LEU A 566 -62.67 -11.99 7.78
N VAL A 567 -61.94 -12.84 7.06
CA VAL A 567 -60.75 -13.54 7.58
C VAL A 567 -59.45 -13.02 6.99
N ARG A 568 -59.50 -12.41 5.79
CA ARG A 568 -58.34 -11.76 5.17
C ARG A 568 -58.22 -10.31 5.62
N ALA A 569 -57.00 -9.87 5.91
CA ALA A 569 -56.71 -8.46 6.17
C ALA A 569 -56.64 -7.70 4.84
N PHE A 570 -57.13 -6.47 4.80
CA PHE A 570 -57.15 -5.65 3.59
C PHE A 570 -56.76 -4.20 3.89
N TYR A 571 -56.15 -3.58 2.89
CA TYR A 571 -55.96 -2.14 2.79
C TYR A 571 -57.20 -1.50 2.20
N PHE A 572 -57.60 -0.34 2.72
CA PHE A 572 -58.81 0.38 2.33
C PHE A 572 -58.53 1.88 2.22
N GLY A 573 -59.07 2.53 1.19
CA GLY A 573 -58.80 3.93 0.84
C GLY A 573 -59.15 4.90 1.97
N VAL A 574 -58.14 5.68 2.42
CA VAL A 574 -58.26 6.71 3.47
C VAL A 574 -59.31 7.75 3.11
N GLN A 575 -59.41 8.07 1.82
CA GLN A 575 -60.33 9.00 1.17
C GLN A 575 -60.93 8.34 -0.08
N GLU A 576 -61.95 8.98 -0.66
CA GLU A 576 -62.40 8.73 -2.03
C GLU A 576 -61.27 9.08 -3.03
N VAL A 577 -61.27 8.48 -4.23
CA VAL A 577 -60.31 8.86 -5.29
C VAL A 577 -60.66 10.26 -5.79
N SER A 578 -59.68 11.18 -5.84
CA SER A 578 -59.92 12.56 -6.30
C SER A 578 -59.91 12.68 -7.83
N ASN A 579 -60.47 13.78 -8.34
CA ASN A 579 -60.39 14.14 -9.76
C ASN A 579 -58.93 14.20 -10.27
N GLU A 580 -58.01 14.77 -9.48
CA GLU A 580 -56.57 14.82 -9.81
C GLU A 580 -55.95 13.42 -9.94
N GLN A 581 -56.27 12.53 -9.00
CA GLN A 581 -55.78 11.16 -9.00
C GLN A 581 -56.33 10.39 -10.20
N PHE A 582 -57.63 10.51 -10.49
CA PHE A 582 -58.27 9.83 -11.62
C PHE A 582 -57.77 10.34 -12.98
N ARG A 583 -57.43 11.63 -13.11
CA ARG A 583 -56.87 12.18 -14.36
C ARG A 583 -55.47 11.65 -14.70
N GLN A 584 -54.73 11.09 -13.75
CA GLN A 584 -53.47 10.39 -14.09
C GLN A 584 -53.72 9.12 -14.92
N PHE A 585 -54.91 8.52 -14.82
CA PHE A 585 -55.37 7.40 -15.64
C PHE A 585 -56.12 7.88 -16.89
N ALA A 586 -57.03 8.83 -16.72
CA ALA A 586 -57.88 9.38 -17.79
C ALA A 586 -57.78 10.91 -17.83
N GLU A 587 -56.74 11.44 -18.50
CA GLU A 587 -56.38 12.87 -18.50
C GLU A 587 -57.55 13.81 -18.84
N GLN A 588 -58.41 13.39 -19.79
CA GLN A 588 -59.57 14.15 -20.25
C GLN A 588 -60.80 14.03 -19.33
N HIS A 589 -60.70 13.34 -18.19
CA HIS A 589 -61.85 13.14 -17.29
C HIS A 589 -62.39 14.45 -16.73
N ASN A 590 -63.72 14.58 -16.79
CA ASN A 590 -64.45 15.73 -16.30
C ASN A 590 -65.70 15.28 -15.53
N SER A 591 -65.70 15.46 -14.21
CA SER A 591 -66.86 15.16 -13.33
C SER A 591 -68.02 16.16 -13.49
N GLY A 592 -67.84 17.19 -14.31
CA GLY A 592 -68.86 18.14 -14.73
C GLY A 592 -69.25 19.16 -13.65
N ALA A 593 -70.45 19.70 -13.81
CA ALA A 593 -71.09 20.59 -12.86
C ALA A 593 -72.57 20.23 -12.73
N PHE A 594 -73.15 20.44 -11.56
CA PHE A 594 -74.57 20.22 -11.31
C PHE A 594 -75.25 21.51 -10.87
N GLU A 595 -76.23 21.99 -11.65
CA GLU A 595 -77.00 23.22 -11.37
C GLU A 595 -76.11 24.44 -11.04
N GLY A 596 -74.97 24.56 -11.73
CA GLY A 596 -73.97 25.63 -11.54
C GLY A 596 -72.92 25.37 -10.45
N VAL A 597 -73.00 24.27 -9.70
CA VAL A 597 -71.94 23.84 -8.76
C VAL A 597 -70.90 22.98 -9.49
N ASP A 598 -69.65 23.43 -9.48
CA ASP A 598 -68.50 22.71 -10.05
C ASP A 598 -68.14 21.47 -9.22
N LEU A 599 -68.18 20.29 -9.84
CA LEU A 599 -67.81 19.00 -9.25
C LEU A 599 -66.43 18.52 -9.72
N ASN A 600 -65.79 19.27 -10.63
CA ASN A 600 -64.61 18.87 -11.38
C ASN A 600 -63.28 19.39 -10.80
N ARG A 601 -63.31 20.01 -9.62
CA ARG A 601 -62.10 20.53 -8.95
C ARG A 601 -61.10 19.41 -8.63
N PRO A 602 -59.77 19.62 -8.73
CA PRO A 602 -58.77 18.57 -8.60
C PRO A 602 -58.82 17.79 -7.27
N ASP A 603 -59.14 18.49 -6.19
CA ASP A 603 -59.19 18.02 -4.79
C ASP A 603 -60.55 17.45 -4.38
N HIS A 604 -61.60 17.62 -5.20
CA HIS A 604 -62.90 16.97 -5.01
C HIS A 604 -62.85 15.49 -5.44
N PRO A 605 -63.74 14.63 -4.91
CA PRO A 605 -63.84 13.23 -5.35
C PRO A 605 -64.19 13.16 -6.83
N VAL A 606 -63.68 12.14 -7.50
CA VAL A 606 -64.10 11.82 -8.87
C VAL A 606 -65.55 11.32 -8.85
N SER A 607 -66.38 11.85 -9.75
CA SER A 607 -67.74 11.37 -9.98
C SER A 607 -68.09 11.41 -11.46
N GLY A 608 -69.31 11.04 -11.83
CA GLY A 608 -69.71 10.96 -13.23
C GLY A 608 -69.00 9.84 -13.98
N ILE A 609 -68.60 8.77 -13.28
CA ILE A 609 -67.96 7.59 -13.86
C ILE A 609 -68.82 6.34 -13.66
N THR A 610 -68.68 5.38 -14.58
CA THR A 610 -69.23 4.03 -14.48
C THR A 610 -68.37 3.14 -13.58
N TRP A 611 -68.95 2.05 -13.09
CA TRP A 611 -68.21 1.01 -12.35
C TRP A 611 -67.02 0.46 -13.16
N GLN A 612 -67.20 0.27 -14.47
CA GLN A 612 -66.16 -0.24 -15.39
C GLN A 612 -64.95 0.68 -15.46
N GLN A 613 -65.15 2.00 -15.46
CA GLN A 613 -64.06 2.98 -15.40
C GLN A 613 -63.33 2.98 -14.05
N ALA A 614 -64.06 2.78 -12.94
CA ALA A 614 -63.47 2.64 -11.61
C ALA A 614 -62.64 1.35 -11.48
N ALA A 615 -63.13 0.23 -12.02
CA ALA A 615 -62.39 -1.04 -12.10
C ALA A 615 -61.14 -0.94 -13.00
N ALA A 616 -61.24 -0.22 -14.12
CA ALA A 616 -60.10 0.04 -15.01
C ALA A 616 -59.00 0.89 -14.32
N PHE A 617 -59.39 1.92 -13.57
CA PHE A 617 -58.45 2.68 -12.73
C PHE A 617 -57.73 1.79 -11.71
N CYS A 618 -58.45 0.87 -11.06
CA CYS A 618 -57.87 -0.07 -10.11
C CYS A 618 -56.82 -0.99 -10.76
N ASN A 619 -57.08 -1.48 -11.97
CA ASN A 619 -56.13 -2.27 -12.75
C ASN A 619 -54.89 -1.45 -13.16
N TRP A 620 -55.08 -0.24 -13.69
CA TRP A 620 -54.00 0.67 -14.06
C TRP A 620 -53.10 1.01 -12.86
N LEU A 621 -53.69 1.24 -11.68
CA LEU A 621 -52.93 1.48 -10.46
C LEU A 621 -52.19 0.22 -9.97
N SER A 622 -52.77 -0.96 -10.20
CA SER A 622 -52.12 -2.24 -9.90
C SER A 622 -50.87 -2.42 -10.76
N GLU A 623 -50.97 -2.15 -12.06
CA GLU A 623 -49.82 -2.20 -12.99
C GLU A 623 -48.69 -1.25 -12.56
N ARG A 624 -49.01 0.00 -12.20
CA ARG A 624 -48.02 0.98 -11.72
C ARG A 624 -47.29 0.57 -10.44
N ASP A 625 -47.99 -0.08 -9.51
CA ASP A 625 -47.42 -0.54 -8.24
C ASP A 625 -46.83 -1.97 -8.34
N GLY A 626 -46.76 -2.56 -9.55
CA GLY A 626 -46.16 -3.90 -9.78
C GLY A 626 -47.01 -5.07 -9.29
N LEU A 627 -48.34 -4.92 -9.31
CA LEU A 627 -49.33 -5.85 -8.75
C LEU A 627 -50.15 -6.55 -9.85
N PRO A 628 -50.70 -7.75 -9.58
CA PRO A 628 -51.63 -8.39 -10.50
C PRO A 628 -52.90 -7.55 -10.65
N ALA A 629 -53.48 -7.52 -11.86
CA ALA A 629 -54.79 -6.94 -12.11
C ALA A 629 -55.88 -7.71 -11.34
N ALA A 630 -56.70 -7.01 -10.55
CA ALA A 630 -57.80 -7.63 -9.80
C ALA A 630 -59.03 -7.93 -10.68
N TYR A 631 -59.11 -7.27 -11.84
CA TYR A 631 -60.15 -7.49 -12.84
C TYR A 631 -59.55 -7.95 -14.17
N VAL A 632 -60.29 -8.77 -14.93
CA VAL A 632 -59.90 -9.27 -16.25
C VAL A 632 -60.98 -8.94 -17.27
N ASP A 633 -60.60 -8.63 -18.51
CA ASP A 633 -61.54 -8.45 -19.61
C ASP A 633 -62.13 -9.81 -20.01
N ARG A 634 -63.46 -9.91 -20.04
CA ARG A 634 -64.20 -11.01 -20.68
C ARG A 634 -65.21 -10.46 -21.69
N GLY A 635 -64.73 -10.07 -22.86
CA GLY A 635 -65.56 -9.68 -24.00
C GLY A 635 -65.90 -8.18 -24.04
N GLY A 636 -64.96 -7.33 -23.63
CA GLY A 636 -65.14 -5.88 -23.52
C GLY A 636 -65.75 -5.42 -22.18
N VAL A 637 -65.84 -6.32 -21.20
CA VAL A 637 -66.35 -6.06 -19.85
C VAL A 637 -65.35 -6.57 -18.83
N LEU A 638 -64.94 -5.72 -17.90
CA LEU A 638 -64.10 -6.11 -16.77
C LEU A 638 -64.94 -6.88 -15.74
N VAL A 639 -64.46 -8.07 -15.37
CA VAL A 639 -65.01 -8.92 -14.32
C VAL A 639 -63.92 -9.33 -13.33
N ALA A 640 -64.29 -9.85 -12.16
CA ALA A 640 -63.34 -10.28 -11.14
C ALA A 640 -62.34 -11.34 -11.66
N ALA A 641 -61.08 -11.23 -11.24
CA ALA A 641 -60.13 -12.34 -11.36
C ALA A 641 -60.51 -13.48 -10.41
N GLU A 642 -60.40 -14.72 -10.88
CA GLU A 642 -60.74 -15.93 -10.12
C GLU A 642 -59.49 -16.83 -9.99
N PRO A 643 -58.96 -17.07 -8.77
CA PRO A 643 -59.36 -16.48 -7.49
C PRO A 643 -58.97 -15.00 -7.36
N MET A 644 -59.68 -14.27 -6.48
CA MET A 644 -59.40 -12.85 -6.23
C MET A 644 -58.01 -12.66 -5.60
N ASN A 645 -57.13 -11.99 -6.35
CA ASN A 645 -55.74 -11.74 -6.01
C ASN A 645 -55.56 -10.46 -5.17
N HIS A 646 -54.30 -10.06 -4.95
CA HIS A 646 -53.94 -8.89 -4.15
C HIS A 646 -53.75 -7.59 -4.98
N GLY A 647 -54.36 -7.46 -6.16
CA GLY A 647 -54.43 -6.19 -6.88
C GLY A 647 -55.24 -5.13 -6.13
N TYR A 648 -55.15 -3.87 -6.59
CA TYR A 648 -56.15 -2.87 -6.22
C TYR A 648 -57.47 -3.18 -6.91
N ARG A 649 -58.56 -2.92 -6.20
CA ARG A 649 -59.93 -3.14 -6.62
C ARG A 649 -60.88 -2.19 -5.88
N LEU A 650 -62.16 -2.28 -6.22
CA LEU A 650 -63.22 -1.75 -5.36
C LEU A 650 -63.35 -2.62 -4.09
N PRO A 651 -63.74 -2.05 -2.95
CA PRO A 651 -64.08 -2.82 -1.76
C PRO A 651 -65.29 -3.72 -2.02
N THR A 652 -65.38 -4.86 -1.33
CA THR A 652 -66.65 -5.59 -1.26
C THR A 652 -67.63 -4.87 -0.35
N GLU A 653 -68.92 -5.17 -0.48
CA GLU A 653 -69.95 -4.56 0.34
C GLU A 653 -69.78 -4.93 1.83
N ALA A 654 -69.22 -6.11 2.09
CA ALA A 654 -68.85 -6.56 3.42
C ALA A 654 -67.62 -5.82 3.99
N GLU A 655 -66.58 -5.61 3.20
CA GLU A 655 -65.41 -4.82 3.60
C GLU A 655 -65.77 -3.36 3.89
N TRP A 656 -66.62 -2.77 3.04
CA TRP A 656 -67.14 -1.42 3.24
C TRP A 656 -67.96 -1.32 4.54
N ALA A 657 -68.91 -2.23 4.75
CA ALA A 657 -69.74 -2.26 5.97
C ALA A 657 -68.94 -2.58 7.25
N TRP A 658 -67.90 -3.42 7.15
CA TRP A 658 -66.99 -3.70 8.27
C TRP A 658 -66.15 -2.47 8.63
N THR A 659 -65.65 -1.79 7.61
CA THR A 659 -64.87 -0.56 7.78
C THR A 659 -65.73 0.55 8.38
N GLY A 660 -66.97 0.73 7.93
CA GLY A 660 -67.94 1.65 8.52
C GLY A 660 -68.25 1.35 10.00
N ARG A 661 -68.27 0.07 10.41
CA ARG A 661 -68.32 -0.31 11.84
C ARG A 661 -67.07 0.12 12.60
N GLN A 662 -65.87 -0.04 12.05
CA GLN A 662 -64.65 0.43 12.72
C GLN A 662 -64.59 1.96 12.84
N VAL A 663 -65.19 2.70 11.89
CA VAL A 663 -65.40 4.15 11.95
C VAL A 663 -66.35 4.54 13.10
N ALA A 664 -67.48 3.87 13.25
CA ALA A 664 -68.46 4.13 14.32
C ALA A 664 -68.04 3.61 15.72
N GLY A 665 -66.87 2.96 15.82
CA GLY A 665 -66.44 2.26 17.04
C GLY A 665 -67.16 0.92 17.25
N ARG A 666 -67.01 0.29 18.41
CA ARG A 666 -67.62 -1.05 18.67
C ARG A 666 -69.16 -1.05 18.79
N GLY A 667 -69.84 0.06 18.50
CA GLY A 667 -71.30 0.21 18.50
C GLY A 667 -71.90 0.16 17.10
N SER A 668 -73.15 -0.29 16.99
CA SER A 668 -73.94 -0.25 15.76
C SER A 668 -74.83 0.99 15.73
N GLY A 669 -74.21 2.17 15.60
CA GLY A 669 -74.98 3.40 15.34
C GLY A 669 -75.69 3.33 13.99
N ARG A 670 -76.88 3.92 13.88
CA ARG A 670 -77.67 3.94 12.64
C ARG A 670 -77.02 4.80 11.55
N PHE A 671 -76.46 5.94 11.92
CA PHE A 671 -75.83 6.93 11.05
C PHE A 671 -74.31 7.03 11.32
N PRO A 672 -73.53 7.67 10.43
CA PRO A 672 -72.09 7.92 10.63
C PRO A 672 -71.72 8.61 11.94
N TRP A 673 -72.63 9.44 12.49
CA TRP A 673 -72.42 10.22 13.72
C TRP A 673 -73.12 9.65 14.97
N GLY A 674 -73.83 8.52 14.87
CA GLY A 674 -74.58 7.92 15.98
C GLY A 674 -76.00 7.50 15.59
N ASP A 675 -76.92 7.49 16.56
CA ASP A 675 -78.33 7.09 16.35
C ASP A 675 -79.31 8.26 16.21
N ASP A 676 -78.90 9.47 16.62
CA ASP A 676 -79.74 10.66 16.63
C ASP A 676 -79.90 11.29 15.24
N TRP A 677 -81.04 11.95 15.03
CA TRP A 677 -81.38 12.67 13.80
C TRP A 677 -81.91 14.07 14.13
N PRO A 678 -81.52 15.15 13.42
CA PRO A 678 -80.58 15.23 12.29
C PRO A 678 -79.10 15.06 12.73
N PRO A 679 -78.13 15.05 11.78
CA PRO A 679 -76.70 15.19 12.14
C PRO A 679 -76.44 16.41 13.03
N PRO A 680 -75.48 16.31 13.98
CA PRO A 680 -75.18 17.41 14.90
C PRO A 680 -74.55 18.60 14.14
N PRO A 681 -74.90 19.85 14.50
CA PRO A 681 -74.39 21.04 13.80
C PRO A 681 -72.90 21.31 14.04
N ALA A 682 -72.33 20.76 15.13
CA ALA A 682 -70.91 20.84 15.43
C ALA A 682 -70.46 19.62 16.27
N PRO A 683 -69.30 18.99 15.97
CA PRO A 683 -68.51 19.17 14.75
C PRO A 683 -69.31 18.71 13.51
N LYS A 684 -68.98 19.23 12.33
CA LYS A 684 -69.57 18.79 11.06
C LYS A 684 -69.18 17.33 10.79
N THR A 685 -70.14 16.51 10.35
CA THR A 685 -70.02 15.03 10.32
C THR A 685 -69.99 14.41 8.92
N GLY A 686 -70.00 15.24 7.88
CA GLY A 686 -69.96 14.83 6.47
C GLY A 686 -70.65 15.87 5.59
N ASN A 687 -70.60 15.64 4.28
CA ASN A 687 -71.27 16.44 3.26
C ASN A 687 -72.59 15.76 2.83
N TYR A 688 -73.70 16.49 2.91
CA TYR A 688 -75.06 16.03 2.66
C TYR A 688 -75.90 17.13 1.99
N ALA A 689 -77.08 16.79 1.44
CA ALA A 689 -77.99 17.83 0.96
C ALA A 689 -78.61 18.60 2.14
N ASP A 690 -78.07 19.80 2.44
CA ASP A 690 -78.42 20.59 3.62
C ASP A 690 -78.77 22.07 3.34
N GLU A 691 -78.72 22.96 4.35
CA GLU A 691 -79.01 24.39 4.20
C GLU A 691 -78.18 25.09 3.10
N SER A 692 -76.98 24.57 2.78
CA SER A 692 -76.15 25.05 1.66
C SER A 692 -76.72 24.64 0.29
N ALA A 693 -77.30 23.44 0.21
CA ALA A 693 -77.88 22.85 -0.99
C ALA A 693 -79.38 23.20 -1.22
N ARG A 694 -80.01 23.97 -0.32
CA ARG A 694 -81.43 24.38 -0.35
C ARG A 694 -81.94 25.06 -1.63
N ARG A 695 -81.05 25.45 -2.55
CA ARG A 695 -81.38 26.02 -3.87
C ARG A 695 -81.39 24.98 -4.99
N LEU A 696 -80.80 23.81 -4.75
CA LEU A 696 -80.66 22.71 -5.70
C LEU A 696 -81.69 21.60 -5.43
N PHE A 697 -82.05 21.40 -4.16
CA PHE A 697 -82.97 20.35 -3.73
C PHE A 697 -84.11 20.92 -2.88
N ASN A 698 -85.32 20.39 -3.08
CA ASN A 698 -86.49 20.69 -2.25
C ASN A 698 -86.39 20.05 -0.87
N ASP A 699 -85.86 18.82 -0.83
CA ASP A 699 -85.58 18.08 0.41
C ASP A 699 -84.12 18.30 0.82
N TYR A 700 -83.92 18.86 2.01
CA TYR A 700 -82.60 19.13 2.58
C TYR A 700 -82.65 19.07 4.11
N ILE A 701 -81.51 18.82 4.75
CA ILE A 701 -81.38 18.72 6.21
C ILE A 701 -81.43 20.12 6.82
N LYS A 702 -82.53 20.43 7.50
CA LYS A 702 -82.73 21.72 8.20
C LYS A 702 -81.88 21.79 9.47
N GLY A 703 -81.22 22.92 9.69
CA GLY A 703 -80.38 23.15 10.86
C GLY A 703 -78.99 22.49 10.82
N TYR A 704 -78.61 21.87 9.70
CA TYR A 704 -77.24 21.43 9.41
C TYR A 704 -76.69 22.23 8.22
N ASN A 705 -75.40 22.58 8.26
CA ASN A 705 -74.74 23.35 7.20
C ASN A 705 -73.24 22.99 7.14
N ASP A 706 -72.88 22.11 6.24
CA ASP A 706 -71.51 21.68 5.95
C ASP A 706 -70.71 22.73 5.17
N GLY A 707 -71.39 23.56 4.37
CA GLY A 707 -70.85 24.66 3.58
C GLY A 707 -70.70 24.36 2.10
N TYR A 708 -71.11 23.19 1.62
CA TYR A 708 -70.89 22.69 0.27
C TYR A 708 -72.20 22.27 -0.38
N ALA A 709 -72.73 23.09 -1.31
CA ALA A 709 -73.94 22.76 -2.04
C ALA A 709 -73.78 21.57 -3.03
N GLY A 710 -72.56 21.09 -3.24
CA GLY A 710 -72.21 19.93 -4.05
C GLY A 710 -71.12 19.13 -3.35
N SER A 711 -70.30 18.36 -4.09
CA SER A 711 -69.15 17.68 -3.49
C SER A 711 -68.20 18.67 -2.79
N SER A 712 -67.47 18.17 -1.81
CA SER A 712 -66.42 18.89 -1.07
C SER A 712 -65.05 18.28 -1.38
N PRO A 713 -63.95 19.01 -1.13
CA PRO A 713 -62.62 18.42 -1.16
C PRO A 713 -62.53 17.17 -0.27
N VAL A 714 -61.85 16.13 -0.73
CA VAL A 714 -61.73 14.87 0.04
C VAL A 714 -61.01 15.12 1.36
N GLY A 715 -61.54 14.57 2.46
CA GLY A 715 -61.05 14.81 3.81
C GLY A 715 -61.44 16.14 4.45
N SER A 716 -62.45 16.85 3.94
CA SER A 716 -62.91 18.13 4.50
C SER A 716 -63.48 18.03 5.93
N PHE A 717 -63.92 16.83 6.35
CA PHE A 717 -64.52 16.59 7.66
C PHE A 717 -63.57 15.86 8.60
N GLY A 718 -63.88 15.86 9.91
CA GLY A 718 -63.03 15.22 10.90
C GLY A 718 -62.82 13.73 10.63
N ALA A 719 -61.56 13.28 10.64
CA ALA A 719 -61.23 11.88 10.48
C ALA A 719 -61.88 11.01 11.57
N SER A 720 -62.37 9.84 11.19
CA SER A 720 -62.81 8.80 12.12
C SER A 720 -61.67 8.34 13.05
N PRO A 721 -61.95 7.65 14.18
CA PRO A 721 -60.93 7.18 15.12
C PRO A 721 -59.85 6.27 14.53
N ILE A 722 -60.18 5.57 13.43
CA ILE A 722 -59.19 4.75 12.70
C ILE A 722 -58.42 5.56 11.64
N GLY A 723 -58.90 6.74 11.23
CA GLY A 723 -58.22 7.67 10.32
C GLY A 723 -58.75 7.69 8.89
N LEU A 724 -59.99 7.25 8.68
CA LEU A 724 -60.74 7.36 7.42
C LEU A 724 -61.62 8.61 7.36
N PHE A 725 -61.84 9.10 6.15
CA PHE A 725 -62.68 10.25 5.83
C PHE A 725 -63.88 9.86 4.95
N ASP A 726 -64.90 10.72 5.00
CA ASP A 726 -66.04 10.83 4.07
C ASP A 726 -66.95 9.59 3.92
N MET A 727 -66.66 8.47 4.60
CA MET A 727 -67.46 7.22 4.61
C MET A 727 -68.98 7.38 4.85
N GLY A 728 -69.41 8.54 5.35
CA GLY A 728 -70.82 8.86 5.59
C GLY A 728 -71.52 9.61 4.45
N GLY A 729 -70.81 10.39 3.63
CA GLY A 729 -71.37 11.40 2.72
C GLY A 729 -70.36 11.80 1.64
N ASN A 730 -70.41 13.05 1.17
CA ASN A 730 -69.64 13.52 0.00
C ASN A 730 -70.07 12.80 -1.29
N VAL A 731 -69.44 11.71 -1.75
CA VAL A 731 -70.01 10.90 -2.85
C VAL A 731 -70.36 9.48 -2.40
N ALA A 732 -71.44 8.95 -2.95
CA ALA A 732 -71.73 7.53 -2.81
C ALA A 732 -70.70 6.72 -3.62
N GLU A 733 -70.46 5.47 -3.25
CA GLU A 733 -69.29 4.73 -3.70
C GLU A 733 -69.68 3.47 -4.47
N TRP A 734 -69.07 3.29 -5.65
CA TRP A 734 -69.09 2.01 -6.37
C TRP A 734 -68.43 0.91 -5.55
N ILE A 735 -69.14 -0.20 -5.39
CA ILE A 735 -68.70 -1.39 -4.67
C ILE A 735 -68.47 -2.54 -5.65
N HIS A 736 -67.56 -3.46 -5.33
CA HIS A 736 -67.25 -4.62 -6.15
C HIS A 736 -68.51 -5.46 -6.48
N ASP A 737 -69.30 -5.80 -5.45
CA ASP A 737 -70.45 -6.69 -5.52
C ASP A 737 -71.48 -6.28 -6.60
N LEU A 738 -72.00 -7.29 -7.30
CA LEU A 738 -73.23 -7.18 -8.07
C LEU A 738 -74.44 -7.06 -7.12
N TYR A 739 -75.43 -6.26 -7.51
CA TYR A 739 -76.58 -5.95 -6.67
C TYR A 739 -77.64 -7.04 -6.71
N THR A 740 -78.11 -7.41 -5.51
CA THR A 740 -79.29 -8.26 -5.30
C THR A 740 -80.18 -7.70 -4.19
N THR A 741 -81.49 -7.84 -4.38
CA THR A 741 -82.53 -7.56 -3.36
C THR A 741 -82.63 -8.65 -2.30
N TYR A 742 -82.11 -9.85 -2.59
CA TYR A 742 -82.11 -11.01 -1.70
C TYR A 742 -80.68 -11.52 -1.47
N PRO A 743 -79.80 -10.76 -0.79
CA PRO A 743 -78.51 -11.31 -0.36
C PRO A 743 -78.77 -12.47 0.60
N SER A 744 -78.20 -13.65 0.28
CA SER A 744 -78.36 -14.96 0.93
C SER A 744 -79.09 -14.96 2.28
N ALA A 745 -80.42 -15.03 2.23
CA ALA A 745 -81.26 -14.88 3.42
C ALA A 745 -81.25 -16.14 4.30
N GLY A 746 -80.22 -16.30 5.13
CA GLY A 746 -80.06 -17.43 6.04
C GLY A 746 -79.24 -17.11 7.29
N ALA A 747 -79.28 -18.02 8.27
CA ALA A 747 -78.50 -17.93 9.51
C ALA A 747 -77.03 -18.35 9.35
N ASN A 748 -76.59 -18.66 8.13
CA ASN A 748 -75.25 -19.14 7.85
C ASN A 748 -74.24 -17.99 7.84
N LEU A 749 -73.02 -18.27 8.29
CA LEU A 749 -71.92 -17.33 8.32
C LEU A 749 -71.23 -17.27 6.94
N GLU A 750 -71.32 -16.12 6.28
CA GLU A 750 -70.57 -15.85 5.04
C GLU A 750 -69.11 -15.50 5.37
N ARG A 751 -68.15 -16.01 4.60
CA ARG A 751 -66.71 -15.73 4.77
C ARG A 751 -66.15 -15.02 3.54
N ASP A 752 -65.53 -13.86 3.75
CA ASP A 752 -65.04 -12.96 2.69
C ASP A 752 -65.97 -12.87 1.45
N PRO A 753 -67.28 -12.56 1.61
CA PRO A 753 -68.23 -12.60 0.49
C PRO A 753 -67.94 -11.50 -0.53
N MET A 754 -67.96 -11.88 -1.82
CA MET A 754 -67.68 -11.02 -2.99
C MET A 754 -68.96 -10.59 -3.75
N GLY A 755 -70.15 -10.84 -3.18
CA GLY A 755 -71.44 -10.65 -3.85
C GLY A 755 -71.93 -11.90 -4.62
N PRO A 756 -73.05 -11.78 -5.36
CA PRO A 756 -73.55 -12.83 -6.25
C PRO A 756 -72.71 -12.90 -7.54
N LEU A 757 -72.66 -14.10 -8.15
CA LEU A 757 -71.89 -14.34 -9.38
C LEU A 757 -72.53 -13.70 -10.62
N ASP A 758 -73.86 -13.58 -10.64
CA ASP A 758 -74.65 -13.01 -11.73
C ASP A 758 -75.50 -11.82 -11.26
N GLY A 759 -75.65 -10.82 -12.13
CA GLY A 759 -76.43 -9.61 -11.87
C GLY A 759 -76.28 -8.59 -13.00
N LYS A 760 -77.16 -7.58 -13.03
CA LYS A 760 -77.07 -6.48 -14.01
C LYS A 760 -76.39 -5.22 -13.46
N PHE A 761 -76.73 -4.86 -12.22
CA PHE A 761 -76.30 -3.61 -11.60
C PHE A 761 -75.22 -3.89 -10.55
N HIS A 762 -74.34 -2.93 -10.30
CA HIS A 762 -73.42 -2.97 -9.15
C HIS A 762 -74.00 -2.27 -7.94
N VAL A 763 -73.55 -2.67 -6.75
CA VAL A 763 -73.96 -2.04 -5.49
C VAL A 763 -73.31 -0.66 -5.35
N ILE A 764 -74.08 0.29 -4.82
CA ILE A 764 -73.62 1.61 -4.40
C ILE A 764 -73.85 1.76 -2.88
N ARG A 765 -72.86 2.27 -2.14
CA ARG A 765 -72.92 2.46 -0.67
C ARG A 765 -72.49 3.87 -0.26
N GLY A 766 -72.70 4.20 1.01
CA GLY A 766 -72.53 5.57 1.52
C GLY A 766 -73.69 6.49 1.13
N SER A 767 -73.64 7.72 1.64
CA SER A 767 -74.53 8.82 1.22
C SER A 767 -73.77 9.74 0.27
N SER A 768 -74.44 10.78 -0.22
CA SER A 768 -73.79 11.80 -1.06
C SER A 768 -74.30 13.18 -0.70
N TRP A 769 -73.66 14.21 -1.26
CA TRP A 769 -74.09 15.61 -1.24
C TRP A 769 -75.52 15.84 -1.81
N ARG A 770 -76.17 14.81 -2.38
CA ARG A 770 -77.56 14.83 -2.87
C ARG A 770 -78.57 14.18 -1.93
N HIS A 771 -78.13 13.45 -0.90
CA HIS A 771 -79.01 12.73 0.02
C HIS A 771 -79.32 13.56 1.28
N ALA A 772 -80.59 13.53 1.70
CA ALA A 772 -81.10 14.32 2.84
C ALA A 772 -82.01 13.53 3.79
N THR A 773 -82.36 12.27 3.49
CA THR A 773 -83.38 11.53 4.25
C THR A 773 -82.79 10.58 5.28
N ILE A 774 -83.58 10.30 6.33
CA ILE A 774 -83.31 9.23 7.32
C ILE A 774 -83.05 7.88 6.64
N SER A 775 -83.64 7.61 5.48
CA SER A 775 -83.48 6.35 4.77
C SER A 775 -82.11 6.21 4.14
N GLU A 776 -81.59 7.30 3.54
CA GLU A 776 -80.34 7.33 2.77
C GLU A 776 -79.09 7.44 3.64
N LEU A 777 -79.15 8.20 4.74
CA LEU A 777 -77.95 8.57 5.50
C LEU A 777 -77.43 7.48 6.46
N ARG A 778 -77.95 6.25 6.36
CA ARG A 778 -77.64 5.15 7.29
C ARG A 778 -76.51 4.28 6.79
N TRP A 779 -75.75 3.70 7.72
CA TRP A 779 -74.72 2.70 7.38
C TRP A 779 -75.26 1.50 6.58
N ALA A 780 -76.53 1.13 6.78
CA ALA A 780 -77.19 0.04 6.09
C ALA A 780 -77.78 0.42 4.72
N TYR A 781 -77.70 1.68 4.28
CA TYR A 781 -78.30 2.14 3.02
C TYR A 781 -77.65 1.48 1.79
N ARG A 782 -78.45 0.74 1.00
CA ARG A 782 -78.00 0.06 -0.22
C ARG A 782 -78.74 0.63 -1.43
N ASP A 783 -77.97 1.18 -2.37
CA ASP A 783 -78.44 1.64 -3.68
C ASP A 783 -77.76 0.81 -4.80
N TYR A 784 -78.13 1.04 -6.06
CA TYR A 784 -77.57 0.32 -7.20
C TYR A 784 -77.51 1.16 -8.48
N GLY A 785 -76.64 0.76 -9.41
CA GLY A 785 -76.50 1.43 -10.70
C GLY A 785 -75.70 0.66 -11.74
N GLU A 786 -75.59 1.27 -12.92
CA GLU A 786 -74.84 0.81 -14.09
C GLU A 786 -74.24 2.06 -14.77
N GLU A 787 -75.10 3.04 -15.02
CA GLU A 787 -74.76 4.36 -15.56
C GLU A 787 -73.97 5.26 -14.59
N ALA A 788 -73.19 6.18 -15.18
CA ALA A 788 -72.49 7.24 -14.47
C ALA A 788 -73.44 8.22 -13.77
N ARG A 789 -73.09 8.64 -12.55
CA ARG A 789 -73.86 9.60 -11.73
C ARG A 789 -72.97 10.72 -11.16
N PRO A 790 -73.44 11.98 -11.09
CA PRO A 790 -72.64 13.10 -10.59
C PRO A 790 -72.36 13.03 -9.08
N ASP A 791 -73.04 12.15 -8.36
CA ASP A 791 -72.90 11.92 -6.93
C ASP A 791 -72.34 10.54 -6.56
N VAL A 792 -71.81 9.81 -7.55
CA VAL A 792 -71.21 8.48 -7.35
C VAL A 792 -69.76 8.49 -7.82
N GLY A 793 -68.85 8.20 -6.89
CA GLY A 793 -67.43 7.99 -7.08
C GLY A 793 -67.00 6.61 -6.57
N PHE A 794 -65.79 6.51 -6.04
CA PHE A 794 -65.28 5.28 -5.43
C PHE A 794 -64.06 5.51 -4.53
N ARG A 795 -63.69 4.48 -3.78
CA ARG A 795 -62.39 4.37 -3.08
C ARG A 795 -61.76 3.01 -3.34
N LEU A 796 -60.47 2.91 -3.06
CA LEU A 796 -59.67 1.71 -3.32
C LEU A 796 -59.76 0.69 -2.17
N ALA A 797 -59.61 -0.59 -2.50
CA ALA A 797 -59.32 -1.66 -1.56
C ALA A 797 -58.30 -2.65 -2.18
N ARG A 798 -57.60 -3.41 -1.33
CA ARG A 798 -56.60 -4.41 -1.75
C ARG A 798 -56.35 -5.39 -0.60
N TYR A 799 -56.18 -6.69 -0.84
CA TYR A 799 -55.76 -7.61 0.22
C TYR A 799 -54.31 -7.34 0.68
N ALA A 800 -54.07 -7.42 1.98
CA ALA A 800 -52.78 -7.09 2.61
C ALA A 800 -51.76 -8.25 2.63
N GLU A 801 -51.96 -9.27 1.78
CA GLU A 801 -51.15 -10.48 1.67
C GLU A 801 -49.93 -10.33 0.77
#